data_AF-A0A0C3E1U8-F1
#
_entry.id   AF-A0A0C3E1U8-F1
#
_cell.length_a   1.000
_cell.length_b   1.000
_cell.length_c   1.000
_cell.angle_alpha   90.00
_cell.angle_beta   90.00
_cell.angle_gamma   90.00
#
_symmetry.space_group_name_H-M   'P 1'
#
loop_
_entity.id
_entity.type
_entity.pdbx_description
1 polymer ?
#
loop_
_entity_poly.entity_id
_entity_poly.type
_entity_poly.pdbx_seq_one_letter_code
_entity_poly.pdbx_strand_id
1 'polypeptide(L)'
;MDFDNIDKVLDVRSPEKLTQNLRRIFSKLLDPDEDPIFVLKYTDAIKARLEIRGTVEKHAIGLDGFGKACVSAGIVKTTSEFVKLYPPSTSYSKEIYMAQYKALSFLYHLFVAGGVMERATLIDQILSHGVVGVLLQTLLHHHLYTLRYLAAEIIVTVSSSVTLSVRVTPAVTSGIVVGLCQLALEGSERLIGQLNTPALDWIWELPWKVAMPILTDPVDVANDLAHFQEFIVFGVCLLLQTEPPLTCRHRLELLKGKPEILDLLFDCAIIPRSSLFPASLVCSVACDALILLFQWPSHIVPGVSTPMDATLKTQHWKALSHCLAILTSRRDWAEKIIDVWMKVEEEDYKEIRTALERGHSPAPSVDKSIVVVAENRGLIRLAILRLISTLTHAAESCGVTNAEIESLLRIAYTASRRIRRQEECKTRVDYLSHVELSVGSDGVTAATQPTQGPKVLFKIGSECVLGPTALARLLVVLAQRKALETIQGLKKLPNGLSSYTSLHHVQQITHPAVIQRFLTIALERVFASTENGRNHFTQRRYGPAQISFTCSAELAAALLAFDAHTEGHYSNQVRGARKELVIALSNASAAALSQKEYLEAECFGLGAITAAEKFPASEGLDPGVVEKCKRRVKEAQKFVRDRH
;
A
#
# COMPACT_ATOMS: atom_id res chain seq x y z
N MET A 1 -33.42 24.39 -32.61
CA MET A 1 -33.56 23.00 -32.15
C MET A 1 -34.38 23.09 -30.90
N ASP A 2 -35.54 22.44 -30.88
CA ASP A 2 -36.36 22.36 -29.68
C ASP A 2 -35.64 21.45 -28.67
N PHE A 3 -35.19 22.03 -27.57
CA PHE A 3 -34.46 21.32 -26.51
C PHE A 3 -35.41 20.78 -25.42
N ASP A 4 -36.73 20.93 -25.59
CA ASP A 4 -37.71 20.49 -24.60
C ASP A 4 -37.92 18.97 -24.63
N ASN A 5 -37.55 18.31 -25.75
CA ASN A 5 -37.63 16.85 -25.88
C ASN A 5 -36.23 16.21 -25.85
N ILE A 6 -35.79 15.85 -24.65
CA ILE A 6 -34.47 15.26 -24.36
C ILE A 6 -34.21 14.00 -25.20
N ASP A 7 -35.18 13.09 -25.30
CA ASP A 7 -35.04 11.82 -26.03
C ASP A 7 -34.79 12.08 -27.53
N LYS A 8 -35.51 13.03 -28.13
CA LYS A 8 -35.27 13.41 -29.54
C LYS A 8 -33.87 13.99 -29.78
N VAL A 9 -33.27 14.62 -28.79
CA VAL A 9 -31.94 15.23 -28.90
C VAL A 9 -30.83 14.20 -28.67
N LEU A 10 -30.99 13.31 -27.69
CA LEU A 10 -29.98 12.33 -27.29
C LEU A 10 -30.08 11.01 -28.07
N ASP A 11 -31.26 10.53 -28.47
CA ASP A 11 -31.47 9.22 -29.13
C ASP A 11 -31.32 9.25 -30.66
N VAL A 12 -30.58 10.23 -31.18
CA VAL A 12 -30.31 10.34 -32.61
C VAL A 12 -29.40 9.19 -33.07
N ARG A 13 -29.89 8.38 -34.02
CA ARG A 13 -29.15 7.22 -34.56
C ARG A 13 -27.85 7.58 -35.31
N SER A 14 -27.76 8.79 -35.86
CA SER A 14 -26.58 9.26 -36.61
C SER A 14 -25.49 9.76 -35.64
N PRO A 15 -24.30 9.13 -35.60
CA PRO A 15 -23.24 9.52 -34.67
C PRO A 15 -22.76 10.97 -34.84
N GLU A 16 -22.68 11.45 -36.08
CA GLU A 16 -22.26 12.83 -36.38
C GLU A 16 -23.28 13.86 -35.88
N LYS A 17 -24.57 13.62 -36.15
CA LYS A 17 -25.65 14.49 -35.66
C LYS A 17 -25.74 14.45 -34.14
N LEU A 18 -25.59 13.28 -33.52
CA LEU A 18 -25.54 13.12 -32.07
C LEU A 18 -24.38 13.93 -31.47
N THR A 19 -23.18 13.80 -32.04
CA THR A 19 -22.00 14.58 -31.60
C THR A 19 -22.24 16.09 -31.72
N GLN A 20 -22.86 16.55 -32.82
CA GLN A 20 -23.19 17.97 -33.00
C GLN A 20 -24.23 18.47 -31.99
N ASN A 21 -25.25 17.65 -31.69
CA ASN A 21 -26.25 17.96 -30.67
C ASN A 21 -25.59 18.07 -29.29
N LEU A 22 -24.75 17.11 -28.93
CA LEU A 22 -24.01 17.09 -27.68
C LEU A 22 -23.11 18.32 -27.53
N ARG A 23 -22.41 18.75 -28.59
CA ARG A 23 -21.62 20.00 -28.55
C ARG A 23 -22.47 21.24 -28.22
N ARG A 24 -23.68 21.32 -28.78
CA ARG A 24 -24.61 22.42 -28.47
C ARG A 24 -25.10 22.34 -27.03
N ILE A 25 -25.49 21.15 -26.57
CA ILE A 25 -25.90 20.93 -25.17
C ILE A 25 -24.76 21.32 -24.22
N PHE A 26 -23.55 20.83 -24.45
CA PHE A 26 -22.38 21.13 -23.63
C PHE A 26 -22.08 22.63 -23.57
N SER A 27 -22.24 23.35 -24.69
CA SER A 27 -22.15 24.81 -24.69
C SER A 27 -23.22 25.47 -23.82
N LYS A 28 -24.47 24.97 -23.84
CA LYS A 28 -25.56 25.48 -23.00
C LYS A 28 -25.33 25.17 -21.51
N LEU A 29 -24.78 24.00 -21.18
CA LEU A 29 -24.44 23.64 -19.79
C LEU A 29 -23.40 24.58 -19.18
N LEU A 30 -22.54 25.18 -20.01
CA LEU A 30 -21.49 26.11 -19.59
C LEU A 30 -21.94 27.58 -19.59
N ASP A 31 -23.18 27.86 -19.99
CA ASP A 31 -23.74 29.21 -19.95
C ASP A 31 -24.16 29.55 -18.51
N PRO A 32 -23.56 30.57 -17.86
CA PRO A 32 -23.89 30.95 -16.49
C PRO A 32 -25.32 31.46 -16.32
N ASP A 33 -25.95 31.92 -17.41
CA ASP A 33 -27.31 32.48 -17.40
C ASP A 33 -28.39 31.43 -17.74
N GLU A 34 -28.00 30.16 -17.95
CA GLU A 34 -28.94 29.08 -18.23
C GLU A 34 -29.78 28.70 -16.99
N ASP A 35 -31.02 28.27 -17.22
CA ASP A 35 -31.89 27.78 -16.17
C ASP A 35 -31.28 26.57 -15.43
N PRO A 36 -31.07 26.63 -14.09
CA PRO A 36 -30.59 25.49 -13.30
C PRO A 36 -31.38 24.20 -13.50
N ILE A 37 -32.69 24.29 -13.75
CA ILE A 37 -33.54 23.12 -14.01
C ILE A 37 -33.19 22.49 -15.37
N PHE A 38 -32.92 23.30 -16.39
CA PHE A 38 -32.45 22.81 -17.69
C PHE A 38 -31.12 22.05 -17.53
N VAL A 39 -30.17 22.66 -16.80
CA VAL A 39 -28.85 22.09 -16.53
C VAL A 39 -28.98 20.76 -15.79
N LEU A 40 -29.80 20.68 -14.75
CA LEU A 40 -30.07 19.45 -14.02
C LEU A 40 -30.69 18.36 -14.89
N LYS A 41 -31.72 18.70 -15.69
CA LYS A 41 -32.40 17.73 -16.56
C LYS A 41 -31.47 17.10 -17.60
N TYR A 42 -30.66 17.91 -18.26
CA TYR A 42 -29.74 17.41 -19.28
C TYR A 42 -28.57 16.63 -18.67
N THR A 43 -28.04 17.07 -17.52
CA THR A 43 -26.99 16.30 -16.85
C THR A 43 -27.50 14.94 -16.35
N ASP A 44 -28.75 14.88 -15.89
CA ASP A 44 -29.40 13.63 -15.51
C ASP A 44 -29.59 12.67 -16.66
N ALA A 45 -30.14 13.14 -17.77
CA ALA A 45 -30.36 12.32 -18.95
C ALA A 45 -29.06 11.76 -19.53
N ILE A 46 -27.98 12.57 -19.56
CA ILE A 46 -26.67 12.10 -20.00
C ILE A 46 -26.12 11.04 -19.05
N LYS A 47 -26.21 11.25 -17.72
CA LYS A 47 -25.78 10.26 -16.71
C LYS A 47 -26.51 8.93 -16.91
N ALA A 48 -27.84 8.96 -16.96
CA ALA A 48 -28.67 7.78 -17.11
C ALA A 48 -28.28 6.95 -18.34
N ARG A 49 -28.00 7.62 -19.47
CA ARG A 49 -27.56 6.93 -20.69
C ARG A 49 -26.17 6.33 -20.60
N LEU A 50 -25.25 6.93 -19.85
CA LEU A 50 -23.93 6.36 -19.58
C LEU A 50 -24.00 5.19 -18.58
N GLU A 51 -24.98 5.21 -17.66
CA GLU A 51 -25.14 4.24 -16.58
C GLU A 51 -25.73 2.89 -17.03
N ILE A 52 -26.73 2.89 -17.93
CA ILE A 52 -27.55 1.72 -18.34
C ILE A 52 -26.75 0.47 -18.80
N ARG A 53 -25.46 0.59 -19.16
CA ARG A 53 -24.60 -0.55 -19.54
C ARG A 53 -23.48 -0.92 -18.57
N GLY A 54 -23.18 -0.10 -17.56
CA GLY A 54 -22.14 -0.42 -16.57
C GLY A 54 -22.47 -1.65 -15.71
N THR A 55 -23.76 -2.03 -15.65
CA THR A 55 -24.29 -3.10 -14.79
C THR A 55 -24.57 -4.42 -15.51
N VAL A 56 -24.68 -4.43 -16.85
CA VAL A 56 -25.22 -5.58 -17.61
C VAL A 56 -24.13 -6.49 -18.21
N GLU A 57 -22.91 -6.00 -18.44
CA GLU A 57 -21.81 -6.81 -19.00
C GLU A 57 -20.55 -6.64 -18.16
N LYS A 58 -20.25 -7.61 -17.27
CA LYS A 58 -19.00 -7.68 -16.47
C LYS A 58 -17.71 -7.81 -17.30
N HIS A 59 -17.79 -7.65 -18.63
CA HIS A 59 -16.69 -7.70 -19.59
C HIS A 59 -16.86 -6.59 -20.66
N ALA A 60 -17.05 -5.34 -20.25
CA ALA A 60 -17.27 -4.23 -21.19
C ALA A 60 -16.20 -4.21 -22.31
N ILE A 61 -16.67 -4.33 -23.56
CA ILE A 61 -15.87 -4.40 -24.80
C ILE A 61 -15.33 -3.00 -25.19
N GLY A 62 -15.80 -1.95 -24.54
CA GLY A 62 -15.45 -0.55 -24.76
C GLY A 62 -16.66 0.37 -24.73
N LEU A 63 -16.43 1.67 -24.96
CA LEU A 63 -17.47 2.69 -25.06
C LEU A 63 -18.42 2.38 -26.22
N ASP A 64 -19.71 2.52 -25.96
CA ASP A 64 -20.74 2.42 -26.99
C ASP A 64 -20.78 3.68 -27.89
N GLY A 65 -21.71 3.71 -28.84
CA GLY A 65 -21.85 4.84 -29.76
C GLY A 65 -22.14 6.17 -29.04
N PHE A 66 -22.89 6.13 -27.92
CA PHE A 66 -23.21 7.32 -27.14
C PHE A 66 -22.00 7.81 -26.36
N GLY A 67 -21.31 6.94 -25.62
CA GLY A 67 -20.08 7.25 -24.92
C GLY A 67 -19.00 7.81 -25.85
N LYS A 68 -18.81 7.21 -27.03
CA LYS A 68 -17.89 7.72 -28.06
C LYS A 68 -18.28 9.10 -28.58
N ALA A 69 -19.58 9.35 -28.80
CA ALA A 69 -20.07 10.66 -29.21
C ALA A 69 -19.85 11.72 -28.11
N CYS A 70 -20.10 11.38 -26.84
CA CYS A 70 -19.82 12.25 -25.69
C CYS A 70 -18.35 12.64 -25.60
N VAL A 71 -17.44 11.67 -25.71
CA VAL A 71 -15.99 11.93 -25.71
C VAL A 71 -15.60 12.82 -26.89
N SER A 72 -16.10 12.52 -28.10
CA SER A 72 -15.84 13.29 -29.32
C SER A 72 -16.44 14.71 -29.30
N ALA A 73 -17.51 14.91 -28.52
CA ALA A 73 -18.14 16.20 -28.31
C ALA A 73 -17.42 17.05 -27.24
N GLY A 74 -16.48 16.49 -26.48
CA GLY A 74 -15.70 17.22 -25.47
C GLY A 74 -16.30 17.15 -24.06
N ILE A 75 -16.93 16.04 -23.68
CA ILE A 75 -17.54 15.87 -22.35
C ILE A 75 -16.53 16.08 -21.21
N VAL A 76 -15.28 15.65 -21.36
CA VAL A 76 -14.23 15.81 -20.33
C VAL A 76 -13.91 17.29 -20.07
N LYS A 77 -13.74 18.07 -21.15
CA LYS A 77 -13.56 19.52 -21.07
C LYS A 77 -14.77 20.19 -20.42
N THR A 78 -15.96 19.82 -20.88
CA THR A 78 -17.24 20.38 -20.40
C THR A 78 -17.41 20.13 -18.90
N THR A 79 -17.19 18.90 -18.43
CA THR A 79 -17.25 18.59 -16.99
C THR A 79 -16.26 19.43 -16.18
N SER A 80 -15.01 19.58 -16.67
CA SER A 80 -13.99 20.41 -16.01
C SER A 80 -14.42 21.87 -15.87
N GLU A 81 -14.90 22.46 -16.97
CA GLU A 81 -15.31 23.87 -17.01
C GLU A 81 -16.59 24.11 -16.20
N PHE A 82 -17.54 23.18 -16.25
CA PHE A 82 -18.79 23.27 -15.50
C PHE A 82 -18.55 23.27 -13.99
N VAL A 83 -17.68 22.38 -13.48
CA VAL A 83 -17.38 22.33 -12.05
C VAL A 83 -16.62 23.59 -11.60
N LYS A 84 -15.76 24.15 -12.46
CA LYS A 84 -15.05 25.42 -12.19
C LYS A 84 -15.97 26.64 -12.17
N LEU A 85 -17.04 26.63 -12.96
CA LEU A 85 -18.01 27.72 -13.01
C LEU A 85 -18.73 27.91 -11.67
N TYR A 86 -18.89 26.82 -10.92
CA TYR A 86 -19.58 26.78 -9.63
C TYR A 86 -18.61 26.28 -8.53
N PRO A 87 -17.61 27.08 -8.12
CA PRO A 87 -16.64 26.69 -7.09
C PRO A 87 -17.30 26.37 -5.75
N PRO A 88 -16.59 25.73 -4.79
CA PRO A 88 -17.13 25.47 -3.45
C PRO A 88 -17.66 26.75 -2.77
N SER A 89 -18.98 26.86 -2.70
CA SER A 89 -19.75 27.94 -2.05
C SER A 89 -21.02 27.33 -1.51
N THR A 90 -21.70 27.96 -0.56
CA THR A 90 -23.05 27.57 -0.06
C THR A 90 -24.18 28.35 -0.73
N SER A 91 -23.86 29.23 -1.70
CA SER A 91 -24.80 30.18 -2.29
C SER A 91 -25.55 29.67 -3.53
N TYR A 92 -25.20 28.48 -4.04
CA TYR A 92 -25.84 27.94 -5.25
C TYR A 92 -27.13 27.20 -4.92
N SER A 93 -28.02 27.07 -5.90
CA SER A 93 -29.24 26.29 -5.74
C SER A 93 -28.92 24.80 -5.68
N LYS A 94 -29.84 24.00 -5.12
CA LYS A 94 -29.69 22.54 -5.05
C LYS A 94 -29.54 21.92 -6.45
N GLU A 95 -30.25 22.46 -7.44
CA GLU A 95 -30.23 21.97 -8.82
C GLU A 95 -28.82 22.03 -9.42
N ILE A 96 -28.07 23.10 -9.11
CA ILE A 96 -26.68 23.25 -9.56
C ILE A 96 -25.78 22.20 -8.89
N TYR A 97 -25.87 21.98 -7.57
CA TYR A 97 -25.05 20.94 -6.93
C TYR A 97 -25.38 19.54 -7.44
N MET A 98 -26.67 19.24 -7.64
CA MET A 98 -27.09 17.97 -8.23
C MET A 98 -26.56 17.81 -9.66
N ALA A 99 -26.58 18.88 -10.45
CA ALA A 99 -26.00 18.88 -11.79
C ALA A 99 -24.48 18.71 -11.76
N GLN A 100 -23.77 19.31 -10.80
CA GLN A 100 -22.32 19.12 -10.63
C GLN A 100 -21.97 17.67 -10.31
N TYR A 101 -22.72 17.07 -9.38
CA TYR A 101 -22.56 15.66 -9.06
C TYR A 101 -22.75 14.79 -10.31
N LYS A 102 -23.84 15.02 -11.06
CA LYS A 102 -24.14 14.26 -12.28
C LYS A 102 -23.06 14.47 -13.35
N ALA A 103 -22.60 15.71 -13.55
CA ALA A 103 -21.54 16.04 -14.50
C ALA A 103 -20.20 15.36 -14.16
N LEU A 104 -19.82 15.29 -12.88
CA LEU A 104 -18.64 14.57 -12.42
C LEU A 104 -18.79 13.06 -12.64
N SER A 105 -19.97 12.50 -12.37
CA SER A 105 -20.23 11.06 -12.54
C SER A 105 -20.09 10.59 -14.00
N PHE A 106 -20.18 11.49 -14.99
CA PHE A 106 -19.87 11.16 -16.38
C PHE A 106 -18.47 10.57 -16.52
N LEU A 107 -17.47 11.16 -15.84
CA LEU A 107 -16.10 10.68 -15.87
C LEU A 107 -16.01 9.26 -15.32
N TYR A 108 -16.64 9.00 -14.17
CA TYR A 108 -16.69 7.67 -13.59
C TYR A 108 -17.25 6.63 -14.58
N HIS A 109 -18.44 6.89 -15.12
CA HIS A 109 -19.10 5.93 -16.03
C HIS A 109 -18.29 5.69 -17.30
N LEU A 110 -17.68 6.73 -17.88
CA LEU A 110 -16.82 6.61 -19.06
C LEU A 110 -15.58 5.75 -18.77
N PHE A 111 -14.96 5.89 -17.60
CA PHE A 111 -13.80 5.08 -17.20
C PHE A 111 -14.18 3.62 -16.94
N VAL A 112 -15.29 3.38 -16.24
CA VAL A 112 -15.76 2.02 -15.96
C VAL A 112 -16.12 1.29 -17.26
N ALA A 113 -16.82 1.95 -18.18
CA ALA A 113 -17.27 1.34 -19.44
C ALA A 113 -16.19 1.25 -20.52
N GLY A 114 -15.20 2.16 -20.53
CA GLY A 114 -14.19 2.21 -21.59
C GLY A 114 -13.25 1.02 -21.61
N GLY A 115 -12.76 0.65 -22.81
CA GLY A 115 -11.68 -0.32 -22.99
C GLY A 115 -10.30 0.30 -22.76
N VAL A 116 -9.23 -0.50 -22.76
CA VAL A 116 -7.86 -0.04 -22.43
C VAL A 116 -7.43 1.19 -23.23
N MET A 117 -7.62 1.21 -24.55
CA MET A 117 -7.26 2.33 -25.42
C MET A 117 -8.12 3.58 -25.19
N GLU A 118 -9.40 3.39 -24.89
CA GLU A 118 -10.33 4.49 -24.62
C GLU A 118 -10.02 5.12 -23.26
N ARG A 119 -9.71 4.32 -22.23
CA ARG A 119 -9.25 4.82 -20.93
C ARG A 119 -7.93 5.60 -21.03
N ALA A 120 -6.99 5.13 -21.85
CA ALA A 120 -5.76 5.88 -22.12
C ALA A 120 -6.06 7.26 -22.75
N THR A 121 -6.95 7.29 -23.75
CA THR A 121 -7.39 8.54 -24.41
C THR A 121 -8.11 9.48 -23.42
N LEU A 122 -8.98 8.93 -22.57
CA LEU A 122 -9.69 9.70 -21.55
C LEU A 122 -8.72 10.33 -20.52
N ILE A 123 -7.64 9.63 -20.17
CA ILE A 123 -6.61 10.19 -19.28
C ILE A 123 -5.88 11.35 -19.92
N ASP A 124 -5.53 11.25 -21.20
CA ASP A 124 -4.90 12.35 -21.93
C ASP A 124 -5.80 13.59 -21.92
N GLN A 125 -7.12 13.40 -22.09
CA GLN A 125 -8.11 14.49 -21.96
C GLN A 125 -8.24 15.03 -20.53
N ILE A 126 -8.27 14.16 -19.51
CA ILE A 126 -8.33 14.57 -18.10
C ILE A 126 -7.12 15.43 -17.73
N LEU A 127 -5.92 15.06 -18.18
CA LEU A 127 -4.69 15.77 -17.89
C LEU A 127 -4.63 17.10 -18.66
N SER A 128 -4.92 17.08 -19.96
CA SER A 128 -4.88 18.28 -20.81
C SER A 128 -5.91 19.34 -20.41
N HIS A 129 -7.07 18.94 -19.89
CA HIS A 129 -8.11 19.86 -19.42
C HIS A 129 -8.03 20.17 -17.91
N GLY A 130 -6.95 19.75 -17.24
CA GLY A 130 -6.70 20.05 -15.82
C GLY A 130 -7.77 19.48 -14.87
N VAL A 131 -8.44 18.41 -15.25
CA VAL A 131 -9.52 17.77 -14.46
C VAL A 131 -8.99 17.25 -13.13
N VAL A 132 -7.76 16.74 -13.09
CA VAL A 132 -7.13 16.28 -11.83
C VAL A 132 -7.06 17.41 -10.80
N GLY A 133 -6.75 18.63 -11.23
CA GLY A 133 -6.74 19.79 -10.34
C GLY A 133 -8.13 20.13 -9.80
N VAL A 134 -9.17 20.00 -10.65
CA VAL A 134 -10.57 20.18 -10.24
C VAL A 134 -10.97 19.12 -9.21
N LEU A 135 -10.71 17.84 -9.49
CA LEU A 135 -11.02 16.75 -8.57
C LEU A 135 -10.29 16.90 -7.24
N LEU A 136 -9.03 17.34 -7.26
CA LEU A 136 -8.27 17.60 -6.04
C LEU A 136 -8.84 18.77 -5.24
N GLN A 137 -9.21 19.87 -5.91
CA GLN A 137 -9.86 21.01 -5.26
C GLN A 137 -11.20 20.60 -4.63
N THR A 138 -12.00 19.82 -5.36
CA THR A 138 -13.27 19.29 -4.85
C THR A 138 -13.03 18.38 -3.65
N LEU A 139 -12.10 17.43 -3.74
CA LEU A 139 -11.74 16.49 -2.67
C LEU A 139 -11.32 17.20 -1.38
N LEU A 140 -10.48 18.23 -1.48
CA LEU A 140 -9.92 18.92 -0.31
C LEU A 140 -10.84 19.99 0.28
N HIS A 141 -11.61 20.68 -0.56
CA HIS A 141 -12.23 21.96 -0.16
C HIS A 141 -13.73 22.03 -0.37
N HIS A 142 -14.37 21.04 -0.99
CA HIS A 142 -15.82 21.08 -1.18
C HIS A 142 -16.56 20.93 0.16
N HIS A 143 -17.61 21.70 0.39
CA HIS A 143 -18.35 21.65 1.66
C HIS A 143 -19.26 20.41 1.76
N LEU A 144 -19.91 20.00 0.65
CA LEU A 144 -20.69 18.76 0.56
C LEU A 144 -19.80 17.52 0.50
N TYR A 145 -20.02 16.58 1.41
CA TYR A 145 -19.28 15.34 1.51
C TYR A 145 -19.47 14.47 0.27
N THR A 146 -20.69 14.39 -0.28
CA THR A 146 -21.04 13.59 -1.47
C THR A 146 -20.22 13.97 -2.71
N LEU A 147 -19.88 15.25 -2.89
CA LEU A 147 -19.04 15.70 -4.01
C LEU A 147 -17.55 15.38 -3.78
N ARG A 148 -17.08 15.46 -2.54
CA ARG A 148 -15.71 15.02 -2.17
C ARG A 148 -15.56 13.52 -2.37
N TYR A 149 -16.56 12.77 -1.93
CA TYR A 149 -16.69 11.33 -2.12
C TYR A 149 -16.59 10.97 -3.59
N LEU A 150 -17.42 11.59 -4.45
CA LEU A 150 -17.41 11.32 -5.88
C LEU A 150 -16.05 11.67 -6.52
N ALA A 151 -15.42 12.77 -6.09
CA ALA A 151 -14.10 13.13 -6.56
C ALA A 151 -13.04 12.07 -6.19
N ALA A 152 -13.06 11.56 -4.96
CA ALA A 152 -12.21 10.45 -4.54
C ALA A 152 -12.49 9.19 -5.38
N GLU A 153 -13.77 8.83 -5.57
CA GLU A 153 -14.16 7.65 -6.35
C GLU A 153 -13.66 7.71 -7.79
N ILE A 154 -13.76 8.87 -8.44
CA ILE A 154 -13.22 9.10 -9.78
C ILE A 154 -11.69 8.96 -9.76
N ILE A 155 -11.00 9.59 -8.81
CA ILE A 155 -9.53 9.51 -8.68
C ILE A 155 -9.07 8.05 -8.54
N VAL A 156 -9.70 7.27 -7.66
CA VAL A 156 -9.36 5.87 -7.43
C VAL A 156 -9.65 5.03 -8.68
N THR A 157 -10.77 5.27 -9.34
CA THR A 157 -11.16 4.58 -10.60
C THR A 157 -10.17 4.87 -11.73
N VAL A 158 -9.77 6.12 -11.88
CA VAL A 158 -8.76 6.52 -12.89
C VAL A 158 -7.42 5.88 -12.56
N SER A 159 -7.02 5.86 -11.29
CA SER A 159 -5.75 5.28 -10.83
C SER A 159 -5.68 3.76 -10.99
N SER A 160 -6.81 3.05 -10.84
CA SER A 160 -6.89 1.59 -10.97
C SER A 160 -6.88 1.10 -12.42
N SER A 161 -7.33 1.93 -13.36
CA SER A 161 -7.54 1.54 -14.75
C SER A 161 -6.32 1.75 -15.64
N VAL A 162 -5.53 2.78 -15.33
CA VAL A 162 -4.29 3.17 -16.01
C VAL A 162 -3.50 3.92 -14.94
N THR A 163 -2.19 3.72 -14.88
CA THR A 163 -1.38 4.26 -13.79
C THR A 163 -1.33 5.81 -13.83
N LEU A 164 -2.29 6.48 -13.20
CA LEU A 164 -2.38 7.95 -13.15
C LEU A 164 -1.09 8.56 -12.58
N SER A 165 -0.52 7.93 -11.57
CA SER A 165 0.67 8.40 -10.85
C SER A 165 1.94 8.47 -11.70
N VAL A 166 2.07 7.70 -12.79
CA VAL A 166 3.21 7.87 -13.72
C VAL A 166 3.00 9.02 -14.72
N ARG A 167 1.77 9.57 -14.79
CA ARG A 167 1.38 10.64 -15.71
C ARG A 167 1.23 12.00 -15.03
N VAL A 168 1.27 12.05 -13.69
CA VAL A 168 1.21 13.29 -12.90
C VAL A 168 2.52 13.52 -12.15
N THR A 169 2.73 14.75 -11.69
CA THR A 169 3.93 15.11 -10.92
C THR A 169 3.84 14.56 -9.48
N PRO A 170 4.99 14.32 -8.80
CA PRO A 170 4.98 13.95 -7.38
C PRO A 170 4.18 14.90 -6.51
N ALA A 171 4.19 16.20 -6.82
CA ALA A 171 3.41 17.21 -6.10
C ALA A 171 1.90 16.95 -6.20
N VAL A 172 1.38 16.65 -7.40
CA VAL A 172 -0.03 16.30 -7.60
C VAL A 172 -0.37 14.99 -6.89
N THR A 173 0.46 13.94 -7.05
CA THR A 173 0.27 12.67 -6.33
C THR A 173 0.21 12.89 -4.82
N SER A 174 1.11 13.70 -4.28
CA SER A 174 1.14 14.02 -2.85
C SER A 174 -0.12 14.73 -2.36
N GLY A 175 -0.65 15.67 -3.14
CA GLY A 175 -1.92 16.34 -2.84
C GLY A 175 -3.09 15.36 -2.84
N ILE A 176 -3.14 14.45 -3.80
CA ILE A 176 -4.17 13.41 -3.88
C ILE A 176 -4.08 12.48 -2.66
N VAL A 177 -2.90 11.98 -2.32
CA VAL A 177 -2.71 11.09 -1.15
C VAL A 177 -3.17 11.78 0.13
N VAL A 178 -2.80 13.05 0.35
CA VAL A 178 -3.28 13.84 1.50
C VAL A 178 -4.81 13.92 1.50
N GLY A 179 -5.43 14.28 0.38
CA GLY A 179 -6.88 14.42 0.30
C GLY A 179 -7.64 13.11 0.53
N LEU A 180 -7.12 11.99 0.03
CA LEU A 180 -7.71 10.67 0.25
C LEU A 180 -7.58 10.25 1.71
N CYS A 181 -6.40 10.38 2.33
CA CYS A 181 -6.24 10.04 3.75
C CYS A 181 -7.09 10.94 4.67
N GLN A 182 -7.17 12.25 4.39
CA GLN A 182 -8.04 13.17 5.14
C GLN A 182 -9.50 12.76 5.04
N LEU A 183 -9.99 12.47 3.83
CA LEU A 183 -11.37 12.01 3.63
C LEU A 183 -11.64 10.68 4.35
N ALA A 184 -10.68 9.75 4.34
CA ALA A 184 -10.79 8.51 5.09
C ALA A 184 -10.88 8.76 6.60
N LEU A 185 -10.08 9.68 7.14
CA LEU A 185 -10.05 9.99 8.58
C LEU A 185 -11.28 10.75 9.08
N GLU A 186 -11.98 11.50 8.22
CA GLU A 186 -13.22 12.20 8.59
C GLU A 186 -14.36 11.24 8.96
N GLY A 187 -14.31 10.00 8.48
CA GLY A 187 -15.31 8.96 8.79
C GLY A 187 -16.73 9.30 8.30
N SER A 188 -17.72 8.61 8.86
CA SER A 188 -19.13 8.74 8.46
C SER A 188 -19.88 9.91 9.11
N GLU A 189 -19.36 10.45 10.22
CA GLU A 189 -20.07 11.42 11.05
C GLU A 189 -20.44 12.69 10.27
N ARG A 190 -19.52 13.19 9.43
CA ARG A 190 -19.77 14.39 8.64
C ARG A 190 -20.90 14.20 7.64
N LEU A 191 -20.94 13.05 6.97
CA LEU A 191 -22.03 12.76 6.04
C LEU A 191 -23.35 12.60 6.78
N ILE A 192 -23.36 11.86 7.89
CA ILE A 192 -24.56 11.69 8.72
C ILE A 192 -25.07 13.05 9.21
N GLY A 193 -24.17 13.96 9.61
CA GLY A 193 -24.54 15.34 9.96
C GLY A 193 -25.18 16.12 8.81
N GLN A 194 -24.67 15.97 7.59
CA GLN A 194 -25.27 16.59 6.40
C GLN A 194 -26.64 15.98 6.07
N LEU A 195 -26.78 14.66 6.20
CA LEU A 195 -28.01 13.93 5.96
C LEU A 195 -29.14 14.28 6.93
N ASN A 196 -28.78 14.61 8.16
CA ASN A 196 -29.71 15.04 9.19
C ASN A 196 -30.01 16.53 9.15
N THR A 197 -29.39 17.29 8.22
CA THR A 197 -29.63 18.73 8.07
C THR A 197 -30.82 18.96 7.14
N PRO A 198 -31.95 19.55 7.60
CA PRO A 198 -33.14 19.71 6.76
C PRO A 198 -32.92 20.50 5.46
N ALA A 199 -32.01 21.47 5.47
CA ALA A 199 -31.67 22.25 4.27
C ALA A 199 -30.90 21.45 3.19
N LEU A 200 -30.47 20.23 3.52
CA LEU A 200 -29.70 19.32 2.68
C LEU A 200 -30.43 17.98 2.47
N ASP A 201 -31.73 17.93 2.70
CA ASP A 201 -32.56 16.73 2.52
C ASP A 201 -32.49 16.17 1.09
N TRP A 202 -32.37 17.05 0.10
CA TRP A 202 -32.19 16.70 -1.30
C TRP A 202 -30.93 15.87 -1.58
N ILE A 203 -29.94 15.80 -0.68
CA ILE A 203 -28.78 14.91 -0.87
C ILE A 203 -29.24 13.43 -0.87
N TRP A 204 -30.35 13.10 -0.21
CA TRP A 204 -30.97 11.76 -0.31
C TRP A 204 -31.42 11.38 -1.73
N GLU A 205 -31.61 12.35 -2.62
CA GLU A 205 -31.93 12.12 -4.03
C GLU A 205 -30.69 11.79 -4.87
N LEU A 206 -29.48 11.99 -4.32
CA LEU A 206 -28.24 11.64 -5.00
C LEU A 206 -27.85 10.19 -4.69
N PRO A 207 -27.41 9.41 -5.68
CA PRO A 207 -26.91 8.07 -5.43
C PRO A 207 -25.62 8.15 -4.59
N TRP A 208 -25.57 7.40 -3.49
CA TRP A 208 -24.45 7.41 -2.54
C TRP A 208 -23.18 6.76 -3.09
N LYS A 209 -23.35 5.79 -3.99
CA LYS A 209 -22.31 5.25 -4.87
C LYS A 209 -22.84 5.36 -6.29
N VAL A 210 -21.95 5.64 -7.24
CA VAL A 210 -22.33 5.80 -8.65
C VAL A 210 -22.95 4.51 -9.25
N ALA A 211 -22.84 3.36 -8.56
CA ALA A 211 -23.36 2.06 -8.98
C ALA A 211 -24.27 1.32 -7.95
N MET A 212 -24.82 1.99 -6.93
CA MET A 212 -25.72 1.35 -5.94
C MET A 212 -27.08 2.07 -5.82
N PRO A 213 -28.14 1.37 -5.40
CA PRO A 213 -29.45 1.97 -5.14
C PRO A 213 -29.41 3.02 -4.02
N ILE A 214 -30.39 3.92 -4.02
CA ILE A 214 -30.61 4.90 -2.95
C ILE A 214 -30.88 4.14 -1.65
N LEU A 215 -30.00 4.31 -0.67
CA LEU A 215 -30.17 3.75 0.67
C LEU A 215 -31.14 4.63 1.46
N THR A 216 -32.10 4.00 2.13
CA THR A 216 -33.07 4.67 3.01
C THR A 216 -32.79 4.45 4.49
N ASP A 217 -31.84 3.57 4.84
CA ASP A 217 -31.48 3.25 6.23
C ASP A 217 -30.08 3.82 6.60
N PRO A 218 -29.97 4.64 7.65
CA PRO A 218 -28.68 5.13 8.16
C PRO A 218 -27.66 4.03 8.51
N VAL A 219 -28.10 2.83 8.91
CA VAL A 219 -27.21 1.70 9.21
C VAL A 219 -26.55 1.18 7.95
N ASP A 220 -27.30 1.08 6.85
CA ASP A 220 -26.76 0.66 5.55
C ASP A 220 -25.79 1.72 5.02
N VAL A 221 -26.11 3.00 5.20
CA VAL A 221 -25.22 4.11 4.84
C VAL A 221 -23.89 4.02 5.60
N ALA A 222 -23.93 3.75 6.92
CA ALA A 222 -22.73 3.62 7.72
C ALA A 222 -21.86 2.39 7.33
N ASN A 223 -22.48 1.27 6.97
CA ASN A 223 -21.78 0.09 6.46
C ASN A 223 -21.11 0.37 5.09
N ASP A 224 -21.83 1.05 4.20
CA ASP A 224 -21.32 1.44 2.89
C ASP A 224 -20.19 2.46 2.96
N LEU A 225 -20.24 3.36 3.94
CA LEU A 225 -19.17 4.32 4.22
C LEU A 225 -17.92 3.62 4.76
N ALA A 226 -18.05 2.58 5.57
CA ALA A 226 -16.91 1.81 6.05
C ALA A 226 -16.22 1.05 4.89
N HIS A 227 -16.99 0.48 3.96
CA HIS A 227 -16.46 -0.08 2.72
C HIS A 227 -15.77 0.99 1.86
N PHE A 228 -16.33 2.20 1.81
CA PHE A 228 -15.72 3.27 1.03
C PHE A 228 -14.44 3.82 1.65
N GLN A 229 -14.36 3.92 2.98
CA GLN A 229 -13.14 4.30 3.67
C GLN A 229 -11.99 3.36 3.27
N GLU A 230 -12.26 2.05 3.19
CA GLU A 230 -11.32 1.07 2.66
C GLU A 230 -10.95 1.36 1.20
N PHE A 231 -11.94 1.59 0.34
CA PHE A 231 -11.72 1.91 -1.07
C PHE A 231 -10.88 3.19 -1.29
N ILE A 232 -11.08 4.23 -0.49
CA ILE A 232 -10.30 5.46 -0.54
C ILE A 232 -8.82 5.18 -0.21
N VAL A 233 -8.57 4.49 0.91
CA VAL A 233 -7.20 4.16 1.33
C VAL A 233 -6.54 3.21 0.34
N PHE A 234 -7.32 2.32 -0.29
CA PHE A 234 -6.86 1.50 -1.41
C PHE A 234 -6.42 2.33 -2.61
N GLY A 235 -7.13 3.43 -2.89
CA GLY A 235 -6.71 4.45 -3.85
C GLY A 235 -5.30 4.99 -3.62
N VAL A 236 -4.89 5.16 -2.35
CA VAL A 236 -3.52 5.57 -2.01
C VAL A 236 -2.51 4.50 -2.42
N CYS A 237 -2.77 3.23 -2.14
CA CYS A 237 -1.92 2.12 -2.60
C CYS A 237 -1.82 2.08 -4.12
N LEU A 238 -2.94 2.23 -4.84
CA LEU A 238 -2.93 2.25 -6.32
C LEU A 238 -2.09 3.38 -6.91
N LEU A 239 -2.04 4.54 -6.25
CA LEU A 239 -1.19 5.66 -6.68
C LEU A 239 0.30 5.36 -6.45
N LEU A 240 0.64 4.68 -5.35
CA LEU A 240 2.03 4.35 -5.00
C LEU A 240 2.54 3.09 -5.71
N GLN A 241 1.64 2.19 -6.08
CA GLN A 241 1.91 0.91 -6.72
C GLN A 241 1.79 1.04 -8.25
N THR A 242 2.91 1.36 -8.89
CA THR A 242 2.96 1.62 -10.34
C THR A 242 3.73 0.54 -11.10
N GLU A 243 3.43 0.38 -12.40
CA GLU A 243 4.30 -0.34 -13.32
C GLU A 243 4.79 0.62 -14.43
N PRO A 244 6.10 0.92 -14.50
CA PRO A 244 7.18 0.46 -13.62
C PRO A 244 7.08 1.03 -12.17
N PRO A 245 7.70 0.38 -11.16
CA PRO A 245 7.66 0.85 -9.77
C PRO A 245 8.19 2.28 -9.59
N LEU A 246 7.64 3.02 -8.63
CA LEU A 246 8.12 4.36 -8.30
C LEU A 246 9.57 4.33 -7.82
N THR A 247 10.40 5.16 -8.45
CA THR A 247 11.81 5.34 -8.05
C THR A 247 11.90 5.92 -6.63
N CYS A 248 12.98 5.64 -5.91
CA CYS A 248 13.22 6.23 -4.59
C CYS A 248 13.24 7.76 -4.64
N ARG A 249 13.69 8.34 -5.76
CA ARG A 249 13.67 9.80 -5.98
C ARG A 249 12.25 10.35 -6.07
N HIS A 250 11.38 9.68 -6.83
CA HIS A 250 9.99 10.10 -6.94
C HIS A 250 9.29 10.08 -5.57
N ARG A 251 9.50 9.00 -4.79
CA ARG A 251 8.98 8.87 -3.43
C ARG A 251 9.51 9.96 -2.50
N LEU A 252 10.80 10.30 -2.61
CA LEU A 252 11.39 11.41 -1.86
C LEU A 252 10.77 12.77 -2.23
N GLU A 253 10.54 13.04 -3.52
CA GLU A 253 9.92 14.29 -3.98
C GLU A 253 8.47 14.41 -3.46
N LEU A 254 7.74 13.29 -3.41
CA LEU A 254 6.39 13.17 -2.84
C LEU A 254 6.39 13.56 -1.35
N LEU A 255 7.29 12.97 -0.56
CA LEU A 255 7.40 13.23 0.89
C LEU A 255 7.97 14.63 1.20
N LYS A 256 8.85 15.17 0.36
CA LYS A 256 9.33 16.56 0.52
C LYS A 256 8.22 17.59 0.29
N GLY A 257 7.33 17.32 -0.67
CA GLY A 257 6.20 18.19 -0.94
C GLY A 257 5.16 18.18 0.18
N LYS A 258 4.88 17.00 0.73
CA LYS A 258 3.84 16.78 1.75
C LYS A 258 4.28 15.75 2.80
N PRO A 259 5.13 16.12 3.78
CA PRO A 259 5.58 15.19 4.82
C PRO A 259 4.44 14.76 5.76
N GLU A 260 3.33 15.51 5.84
CA GLU A 260 2.14 15.16 6.59
C GLU A 260 1.45 13.86 6.12
N ILE A 261 1.77 13.37 4.91
CA ILE A 261 1.31 12.06 4.43
C ILE A 261 1.63 10.94 5.42
N LEU A 262 2.81 11.00 6.04
CA LEU A 262 3.23 9.97 7.00
C LEU A 262 2.33 9.96 8.24
N ASP A 263 2.00 11.13 8.76
CA ASP A 263 1.12 11.25 9.92
C ASP A 263 -0.27 10.72 9.58
N LEU A 264 -0.83 11.17 8.45
CA LEU A 264 -2.15 10.74 7.99
C LEU A 264 -2.23 9.22 7.75
N LEU A 265 -1.16 8.60 7.23
CA LEU A 265 -1.12 7.16 7.03
C LEU A 265 -1.03 6.38 8.35
N PHE A 266 -0.26 6.88 9.33
CA PHE A 266 -0.27 6.29 10.68
C PHE A 266 -1.64 6.44 11.34
N ASP A 267 -2.28 7.60 11.22
CA ASP A 267 -3.63 7.84 11.73
C ASP A 267 -4.63 6.88 11.06
N CYS A 268 -4.52 6.65 9.74
CA CYS A 268 -5.33 5.66 9.03
C CYS A 268 -5.06 4.22 9.50
N ALA A 269 -3.81 3.89 9.83
CA ALA A 269 -3.41 2.56 10.29
C ALA A 269 -3.96 2.20 11.68
N ILE A 270 -4.34 3.20 12.49
CA ILE A 270 -4.93 3.02 13.82
C ILE A 270 -6.45 3.25 13.87
N ILE A 271 -7.11 3.47 12.73
CA ILE A 271 -8.58 3.60 12.69
C ILE A 271 -9.23 2.36 13.36
N PRO A 272 -10.11 2.54 14.37
CA PRO A 272 -10.82 1.42 14.98
C PRO A 272 -11.70 0.71 13.96
N ARG A 273 -11.81 -0.63 14.05
CA ARG A 273 -12.70 -1.38 13.17
C ARG A 273 -14.15 -1.01 13.50
N SER A 274 -14.90 -0.65 12.46
CA SER A 274 -16.34 -0.44 12.58
C SER A 274 -17.04 -1.75 12.96
N SER A 275 -17.94 -1.71 13.93
CA SER A 275 -18.78 -2.87 14.28
C SER A 275 -19.73 -3.27 13.14
N LEU A 276 -20.02 -2.35 12.21
CA LEU A 276 -20.84 -2.58 11.02
C LEU A 276 -20.04 -3.23 9.89
N PHE A 277 -18.72 -3.01 9.85
CA PHE A 277 -17.83 -3.59 8.86
C PHE A 277 -16.49 -4.06 9.50
N PRO A 278 -16.55 -5.07 10.37
CA PRO A 278 -15.40 -5.51 11.17
C PRO A 278 -14.31 -6.21 10.35
N ALA A 279 -14.61 -6.60 9.11
CA ALA A 279 -13.63 -7.18 8.17
C ALA A 279 -12.81 -6.13 7.41
N SER A 280 -12.99 -4.84 7.68
CA SER A 280 -12.33 -3.75 6.96
C SER A 280 -10.81 -3.91 6.88
N LEU A 281 -10.26 -3.63 5.70
CA LEU A 281 -8.84 -3.67 5.36
C LEU A 281 -8.13 -2.31 5.45
N VAL A 282 -8.83 -1.24 5.86
CA VAL A 282 -8.29 0.14 5.93
C VAL A 282 -6.90 0.17 6.58
N CYS A 283 -6.74 -0.45 7.75
CA CYS A 283 -5.49 -0.41 8.50
C CYS A 283 -4.33 -1.12 7.78
N SER A 284 -4.56 -2.33 7.24
CA SER A 284 -3.53 -3.05 6.49
C SER A 284 -3.15 -2.33 5.21
N VAL A 285 -4.13 -1.73 4.52
CA VAL A 285 -3.87 -0.99 3.28
C VAL A 285 -3.08 0.30 3.56
N ALA A 286 -3.38 1.02 4.64
CA ALA A 286 -2.56 2.16 5.08
C ALA A 286 -1.12 1.73 5.40
N CYS A 287 -0.95 0.56 6.02
CA CYS A 287 0.37 -0.02 6.30
C CYS A 287 1.12 -0.42 5.02
N ASP A 288 0.43 -0.98 4.02
CA ASP A 288 1.02 -1.26 2.71
C ASP A 288 1.48 0.02 2.01
N ALA A 289 0.69 1.10 2.07
CA ALA A 289 1.08 2.41 1.55
C ALA A 289 2.36 2.94 2.24
N LEU A 290 2.47 2.79 3.57
CA LEU A 290 3.69 3.11 4.30
C LEU A 290 4.89 2.30 3.79
N ILE A 291 4.75 0.98 3.62
CA ILE A 291 5.83 0.14 3.08
C ILE A 291 6.24 0.61 1.67
N LEU A 292 5.29 0.91 0.79
CA LEU A 292 5.56 1.34 -0.58
C LEU A 292 6.44 2.61 -0.61
N LEU A 293 6.23 3.55 0.33
CA LEU A 293 7.07 4.74 0.46
C LEU A 293 8.52 4.41 0.84
N PHE A 294 8.75 3.39 1.65
CA PHE A 294 10.07 2.99 2.17
C PHE A 294 10.65 1.71 1.53
N GLN A 295 10.05 1.25 0.43
CA GLN A 295 10.44 -0.01 -0.20
C GLN A 295 11.88 0.03 -0.75
N TRP A 296 12.68 -0.99 -0.40
CA TRP A 296 13.95 -1.26 -1.06
C TRP A 296 13.75 -1.63 -2.53
N PRO A 297 14.67 -1.23 -3.44
CA PRO A 297 14.67 -1.74 -4.80
C PRO A 297 14.68 -3.29 -4.82
N SER A 298 13.89 -3.90 -5.70
CA SER A 298 13.69 -5.37 -5.78
C SER A 298 14.98 -6.18 -5.90
N HIS A 299 16.01 -5.60 -6.52
CA HIS A 299 17.31 -6.21 -6.73
C HIS A 299 18.27 -6.07 -5.53
N ILE A 300 17.87 -5.40 -4.44
CA ILE A 300 18.69 -5.19 -3.25
C ILE A 300 18.15 -6.03 -2.09
N VAL A 301 19.03 -6.85 -1.50
CA VAL A 301 18.79 -7.45 -0.18
C VAL A 301 19.43 -6.55 0.88
N PRO A 302 18.66 -6.02 1.86
CA PRO A 302 19.19 -5.16 2.92
C PRO A 302 20.34 -5.83 3.68
N GLY A 303 21.37 -5.05 4.00
CA GLY A 303 22.58 -5.55 4.68
C GLY A 303 23.58 -6.31 3.81
N VAL A 304 23.26 -6.61 2.54
CA VAL A 304 24.17 -7.32 1.63
C VAL A 304 24.98 -6.33 0.77
N SER A 305 26.29 -6.51 0.77
CA SER A 305 27.21 -5.78 -0.10
C SER A 305 27.21 -6.39 -1.50
N THR A 306 27.12 -5.55 -2.53
CA THR A 306 27.12 -5.95 -3.94
C THR A 306 28.05 -5.01 -4.72
N PRO A 307 28.92 -5.52 -5.61
CA PRO A 307 29.87 -4.76 -6.42
C PRO A 307 29.24 -4.12 -7.67
N MET A 308 27.90 -4.13 -7.77
CA MET A 308 27.18 -3.40 -8.82
C MET A 308 27.49 -1.90 -8.75
N ASP A 309 27.19 -1.15 -9.83
CA ASP A 309 27.49 0.28 -9.96
C ASP A 309 27.24 1.01 -8.63
N ALA A 310 28.34 1.30 -7.94
CA ALA A 310 28.32 1.88 -6.62
C ALA A 310 27.56 3.21 -6.65
N THR A 311 27.54 3.90 -7.79
CA THR A 311 26.84 5.17 -7.95
C THR A 311 25.32 4.97 -7.96
N LEU A 312 24.77 4.01 -8.71
CA LEU A 312 23.33 3.71 -8.73
C LEU A 312 22.81 3.27 -7.37
N LYS A 313 23.52 2.34 -6.71
CA LYS A 313 23.16 1.88 -5.36
C LYS A 313 23.21 3.03 -4.35
N THR A 314 24.25 3.86 -4.42
CA THR A 314 24.40 5.03 -3.55
C THR A 314 23.29 6.06 -3.78
N GLN A 315 22.88 6.29 -5.03
CA GLN A 315 21.78 7.22 -5.32
C GLN A 315 20.44 6.71 -4.79
N HIS A 316 20.09 5.44 -5.02
CA HIS A 316 18.86 4.85 -4.47
C HIS A 316 18.85 4.85 -2.95
N TRP A 317 19.96 4.44 -2.33
CA TRP A 317 20.11 4.46 -0.88
C TRP A 317 20.01 5.87 -0.31
N LYS A 318 20.67 6.85 -0.92
CA LYS A 318 20.61 8.26 -0.48
C LYS A 318 19.19 8.80 -0.53
N ALA A 319 18.44 8.50 -1.59
CA ALA A 319 17.04 8.90 -1.68
C ALA A 319 16.17 8.23 -0.60
N LEU A 320 16.33 6.91 -0.40
CA LEU A 320 15.61 6.17 0.65
C LEU A 320 15.97 6.66 2.08
N SER A 321 17.25 6.89 2.36
CA SER A 321 17.73 7.47 3.62
C SER A 321 17.13 8.85 3.87
N HIS A 322 17.01 9.70 2.85
CA HIS A 322 16.30 10.97 3.01
C HIS A 322 14.79 10.81 3.24
N CYS A 323 14.13 9.81 2.64
CA CYS A 323 12.73 9.51 2.98
C CYS A 323 12.61 9.12 4.46
N LEU A 324 13.51 8.27 4.95
CA LEU A 324 13.55 7.86 6.36
C LEU A 324 13.87 9.03 7.29
N ALA A 325 14.72 9.97 6.88
CA ALA A 325 14.98 11.19 7.64
C ALA A 325 13.73 12.08 7.75
N ILE A 326 12.88 12.12 6.71
CA ILE A 326 11.58 12.82 6.79
C ILE A 326 10.69 12.12 7.82
N LEU A 327 10.64 10.78 7.82
CA LEU A 327 9.89 10.01 8.82
C LEU A 327 10.37 10.31 10.26
N THR A 328 11.67 10.22 10.52
CA THR A 328 12.22 10.44 11.88
C THR A 328 12.16 11.89 12.33
N SER A 329 12.02 12.83 11.39
CA SER A 329 11.76 14.24 11.70
C SER A 329 10.32 14.52 12.12
N ARG A 330 9.38 13.58 11.89
CA ARG A 330 8.00 13.74 12.35
C ARG A 330 7.95 13.61 13.87
N ARG A 331 7.06 14.39 14.47
CA ARG A 331 6.82 14.36 15.90
C ARG A 331 6.28 12.98 16.31
N ASP A 332 6.83 12.44 17.39
CA ASP A 332 6.40 11.18 18.01
C ASP A 332 6.39 9.98 17.03
N TRP A 333 7.26 9.99 16.01
CA TRP A 333 7.27 8.96 14.94
C TRP A 333 7.43 7.54 15.49
N ALA A 334 8.22 7.36 16.56
CA ALA A 334 8.42 6.06 17.20
C ALA A 334 7.15 5.61 17.93
N GLU A 335 6.45 6.51 18.62
CA GLU A 335 5.16 6.19 19.25
C GLU A 335 4.14 5.81 18.19
N LYS A 336 4.07 6.49 17.03
CA LYS A 336 3.13 6.11 15.95
C LYS A 336 3.33 4.68 15.44
N ILE A 337 4.59 4.24 15.32
CA ILE A 337 4.90 2.84 14.97
C ILE A 337 4.42 1.88 16.06
N ILE A 338 4.60 2.27 17.32
CA ILE A 338 4.18 1.47 18.48
C ILE A 338 2.66 1.42 18.59
N ASP A 339 1.95 2.53 18.37
CA ASP A 339 0.50 2.62 18.41
C ASP A 339 -0.16 1.70 17.37
N VAL A 340 0.38 1.65 16.15
CA VAL A 340 -0.10 0.69 15.12
C VAL A 340 0.08 -0.75 15.57
N TRP A 341 1.21 -1.08 16.20
CA TRP A 341 1.44 -2.42 16.74
C TRP A 341 0.50 -2.73 17.91
N MET A 342 0.37 -1.80 18.85
CA MET A 342 -0.47 -1.95 20.05
C MET A 342 -1.94 -2.08 19.68
N LYS A 343 -2.41 -1.33 18.68
CA LYS A 343 -3.74 -1.50 18.12
C LYS A 343 -3.99 -2.97 17.74
N VAL A 344 -3.06 -3.65 17.07
CA VAL A 344 -3.23 -5.07 16.76
C VAL A 344 -3.22 -5.93 18.03
N GLU A 345 -2.30 -5.71 18.96
CA GLU A 345 -2.25 -6.49 20.22
C GLU A 345 -3.52 -6.32 21.08
N GLU A 346 -4.20 -5.17 21.00
CA GLU A 346 -5.35 -4.81 21.82
C GLU A 346 -6.70 -5.26 21.24
N GLU A 347 -6.84 -5.52 19.93
CA GLU A 347 -8.14 -6.02 19.43
C GLU A 347 -8.43 -7.46 19.88
N ASP A 348 -9.64 -7.69 20.37
CA ASP A 348 -10.11 -9.02 20.79
C ASP A 348 -10.89 -9.72 19.65
N TYR A 349 -10.40 -10.90 19.24
CA TYR A 349 -11.08 -11.77 18.27
C TYR A 349 -12.54 -12.10 18.64
N LYS A 350 -12.87 -12.20 19.93
CA LYS A 350 -14.21 -12.48 20.42
C LYS A 350 -15.16 -11.31 20.16
N GLU A 351 -14.70 -10.08 20.39
CA GLU A 351 -15.46 -8.87 20.13
C GLU A 351 -15.69 -8.70 18.62
N ILE A 352 -14.64 -8.90 17.82
CA ILE A 352 -14.74 -8.85 16.35
C ILE A 352 -15.72 -9.91 15.83
N ARG A 353 -15.64 -11.14 16.35
CA ARG A 353 -16.58 -12.21 15.98
C ARG A 353 -18.01 -11.84 16.32
N THR A 354 -18.24 -11.29 17.51
CA THR A 354 -19.57 -10.84 17.93
C THR A 354 -20.10 -9.72 17.02
N ALA A 355 -19.23 -8.81 16.58
CA ALA A 355 -19.59 -7.80 15.59
C ALA A 355 -19.93 -8.42 14.23
N LEU A 356 -19.15 -9.39 13.75
CA LEU A 356 -19.41 -10.13 12.51
C LEU A 356 -20.75 -10.88 12.54
N GLU A 357 -21.11 -11.47 13.69
CA GLU A 357 -22.38 -12.19 13.87
C GLU A 357 -23.59 -11.24 13.92
N ARG A 358 -23.39 -9.99 14.33
CA ARG A 358 -24.43 -8.94 14.37
C ARG A 358 -24.54 -8.13 13.09
N GLY A 359 -23.50 -8.13 12.25
CA GLY A 359 -23.44 -7.32 11.04
C GLY A 359 -24.49 -7.73 10.01
N HIS A 360 -25.12 -6.75 9.35
CA HIS A 360 -26.15 -6.95 8.32
C HIS A 360 -25.58 -7.29 6.93
N SER A 361 -24.27 -7.50 6.81
CA SER A 361 -23.62 -7.67 5.51
C SER A 361 -23.91 -9.05 4.91
N PRO A 362 -24.23 -9.16 3.59
CA PRO A 362 -24.33 -10.43 2.86
C PRO A 362 -22.96 -11.12 2.64
N ALA A 363 -22.04 -10.94 3.59
CA ALA A 363 -20.64 -11.32 3.55
C ALA A 363 -20.43 -12.86 3.51
N PRO A 364 -19.22 -13.33 3.17
CA PRO A 364 -18.82 -14.72 3.44
C PRO A 364 -19.12 -15.10 4.90
N SER A 365 -19.27 -16.41 5.16
CA SER A 365 -19.54 -16.91 6.52
C SER A 365 -18.63 -16.26 7.56
N VAL A 366 -19.13 -16.03 8.77
CA VAL A 366 -18.39 -15.42 9.89
C VAL A 366 -16.98 -16.04 10.05
N ASP A 367 -16.87 -17.35 9.88
CA ASP A 367 -15.61 -18.09 9.96
C ASP A 367 -14.58 -17.74 8.88
N LYS A 368 -15.02 -17.34 7.68
CA LYS A 368 -14.12 -16.83 6.64
C LYS A 368 -13.72 -15.39 6.94
N SER A 369 -14.67 -14.55 7.33
CA SER A 369 -14.41 -13.14 7.65
C SER A 369 -13.45 -12.98 8.82
N ILE A 370 -13.54 -13.82 9.86
CA ILE A 370 -12.59 -13.78 10.98
C ILE A 370 -11.18 -14.23 10.57
N VAL A 371 -11.05 -15.10 9.57
CA VAL A 371 -9.75 -15.48 8.99
C VAL A 371 -9.16 -14.31 8.22
N VAL A 372 -9.96 -13.60 7.41
CA VAL A 372 -9.53 -12.37 6.73
C VAL A 372 -9.05 -11.31 7.73
N VAL A 373 -9.73 -11.17 8.87
CA VAL A 373 -9.27 -10.29 9.95
C VAL A 373 -7.92 -10.73 10.49
N ALA A 374 -7.72 -12.03 10.74
CA ALA A 374 -6.44 -12.55 11.21
C ALA A 374 -5.32 -12.30 10.18
N GLU A 375 -5.59 -12.49 8.89
CA GLU A 375 -4.64 -12.19 7.81
C GLU A 375 -4.27 -10.71 7.78
N ASN A 376 -5.26 -9.83 7.86
CA ASN A 376 -5.07 -8.37 7.92
C ASN A 376 -4.21 -7.95 9.11
N ARG A 377 -4.49 -8.48 10.31
CA ARG A 377 -3.66 -8.26 11.50
C ARG A 377 -2.21 -8.68 11.25
N GLY A 378 -2.01 -9.83 10.60
CA GLY A 378 -0.70 -10.30 10.17
C GLY A 378 0.02 -9.33 9.24
N LEU A 379 -0.68 -8.80 8.22
CA LEU A 379 -0.11 -7.83 7.27
C LEU A 379 0.34 -6.53 7.97
N ILE A 380 -0.44 -6.02 8.92
CA ILE A 380 -0.06 -4.83 9.72
C ILE A 380 1.24 -5.10 10.47
N ARG A 381 1.36 -6.26 11.12
CA ARG A 381 2.57 -6.65 11.87
C ARG A 381 3.79 -6.73 10.94
N LEU A 382 3.65 -7.36 9.77
CA LEU A 382 4.72 -7.43 8.77
C LEU A 382 5.17 -6.05 8.32
N ALA A 383 4.24 -5.13 8.08
CA ALA A 383 4.55 -3.77 7.66
C ALA A 383 5.37 -3.01 8.70
N ILE A 384 4.97 -3.10 9.97
CA ILE A 384 5.71 -2.49 11.07
C ILE A 384 7.11 -3.10 11.21
N LEU A 385 7.24 -4.42 11.16
CA LEU A 385 8.55 -5.09 11.24
C LEU A 385 9.45 -4.72 10.06
N ARG A 386 8.89 -4.59 8.85
CA ARG A 386 9.63 -4.17 7.65
C ARG A 386 10.09 -2.72 7.74
N LEU A 387 9.26 -1.85 8.29
CA LEU A 387 9.60 -0.44 8.54
C LEU A 387 10.72 -0.34 9.57
N ILE A 388 10.62 -1.06 10.70
CA ILE A 388 11.67 -1.13 11.73
C ILE A 388 12.97 -1.66 11.12
N SER A 389 12.95 -2.79 10.40
CA SER A 389 14.18 -3.35 9.82
C SER A 389 14.81 -2.39 8.80
N THR A 390 14.00 -1.71 7.98
CA THR A 390 14.49 -0.73 7.01
C THR A 390 15.10 0.50 7.68
N LEU A 391 14.43 1.04 8.70
CA LEU A 391 14.89 2.22 9.44
C LEU A 391 16.25 1.99 10.10
N THR A 392 16.48 0.80 10.69
CA THR A 392 17.75 0.49 11.37
C THR A 392 18.97 0.51 10.45
N HIS A 393 18.80 0.40 9.13
CA HIS A 393 19.91 0.58 8.19
C HIS A 393 20.32 2.06 8.04
N ALA A 394 19.40 2.99 8.31
CA ALA A 394 19.61 4.42 8.21
C ALA A 394 19.69 5.12 9.59
N ALA A 395 19.67 4.37 10.70
CA ALA A 395 19.55 4.91 12.06
C ALA A 395 20.53 6.04 12.36
N GLU A 396 21.81 5.88 12.00
CA GLU A 396 22.84 6.92 12.16
C GLU A 396 22.54 8.16 11.32
N SER A 397 22.22 7.98 10.03
CA SER A 397 21.97 9.09 9.10
C SER A 397 20.67 9.85 9.38
N CYS A 398 19.72 9.23 10.08
CA CYS A 398 18.39 9.77 10.35
C CYS A 398 18.24 10.29 11.79
N GLY A 399 19.32 10.29 12.58
CA GLY A 399 19.31 10.79 13.96
C GLY A 399 18.46 9.97 14.92
N VAL A 400 18.23 8.68 14.64
CA VAL A 400 17.46 7.81 15.53
C VAL A 400 18.23 7.60 16.83
N THR A 401 17.64 7.91 17.97
CA THR A 401 18.23 7.83 19.31
C THR A 401 18.22 6.41 19.87
N ASN A 402 19.00 6.15 20.93
CA ASN A 402 18.97 4.85 21.59
C ASN A 402 17.61 4.56 22.26
N ALA A 403 16.96 5.58 22.84
CA ALA A 403 15.65 5.42 23.45
C ALA A 403 14.59 4.97 22.43
N GLU A 404 14.63 5.49 21.20
CA GLU A 404 13.73 5.03 20.13
C GLU A 404 14.04 3.59 19.71
N ILE A 405 15.32 3.22 19.56
CA ILE A 405 15.72 1.83 19.27
C ILE A 405 15.26 0.87 20.38
N GLU A 406 15.47 1.26 21.64
CA GLU A 406 15.07 0.50 22.82
C GLU A 406 13.55 0.33 22.92
N SER A 407 12.79 1.37 22.55
CA SER A 407 11.32 1.34 22.53
C SER A 407 10.76 0.33 21.51
N LEU A 408 11.47 0.09 20.41
CA LEU A 408 11.08 -0.84 19.37
C LEU A 408 11.50 -2.31 19.66
N LEU A 409 12.35 -2.55 20.66
CA LEU A 409 12.85 -3.90 20.98
C LEU A 409 11.72 -4.89 21.30
N ARG A 410 10.72 -4.45 22.07
CA ARG A 410 9.63 -5.33 22.52
C ARG A 410 8.80 -5.86 21.36
N ILE A 411 8.55 -5.02 20.35
CA ILE A 411 7.84 -5.38 19.12
C ILE A 411 8.59 -6.52 18.41
N ALA A 412 9.86 -6.27 18.07
CA ALA A 412 10.67 -7.23 17.33
C ALA A 412 10.94 -8.52 18.13
N TYR A 413 11.10 -8.43 19.45
CA TYR A 413 11.26 -9.58 20.33
C TYR A 413 9.99 -10.44 20.40
N THR A 414 8.82 -9.82 20.50
CA THR A 414 7.55 -10.55 20.52
C THR A 414 7.29 -11.23 19.18
N ALA A 415 7.62 -10.56 18.07
CA ALA A 415 7.56 -11.13 16.73
C ALA A 415 8.57 -12.27 16.47
N SER A 416 9.60 -12.39 17.32
CA SER A 416 10.59 -13.46 17.24
C SER A 416 10.15 -14.77 17.91
N ARG A 417 8.90 -14.87 18.39
CA ARG A 417 8.38 -16.09 19.03
C ARG A 417 8.17 -17.23 18.03
N ARG A 418 8.13 -18.46 18.52
CA ARG A 418 7.86 -19.65 17.69
C ARG A 418 6.41 -19.58 17.21
N ILE A 419 6.24 -19.72 15.90
CA ILE A 419 4.92 -19.92 15.29
C ILE A 419 4.60 -21.41 15.34
N ARG A 420 3.43 -21.76 15.86
CA ARG A 420 2.94 -23.15 15.83
C ARG A 420 2.65 -23.54 14.40
N ARG A 421 2.94 -24.79 14.03
CA ARG A 421 2.51 -25.29 12.72
C ARG A 421 1.00 -25.51 12.72
N GLN A 422 0.39 -25.52 11.54
CA GLN A 422 -1.06 -25.72 11.42
C GLN A 422 -1.51 -27.04 12.07
N GLU A 423 -0.68 -28.09 11.98
CA GLU A 423 -0.97 -29.40 12.58
C GLU A 423 -0.86 -29.40 14.12
N GLU A 424 -0.19 -28.41 14.69
CA GLU A 424 -0.04 -28.21 16.14
C GLU A 424 -1.20 -27.39 16.74
N CYS A 425 -2.05 -26.78 15.91
CA CYS A 425 -3.19 -25.96 16.35
C CYS A 425 -4.33 -26.85 16.86
N LYS A 426 -4.62 -26.75 18.17
CA LYS A 426 -5.67 -27.56 18.82
C LYS A 426 -6.98 -26.81 18.99
N THR A 427 -6.93 -25.49 19.02
CA THR A 427 -8.09 -24.61 19.21
C THR A 427 -8.26 -23.64 18.04
N ARG A 428 -9.45 -23.05 17.91
CA ARG A 428 -9.70 -22.01 16.90
C ARG A 428 -8.81 -20.78 17.12
N VAL A 429 -8.54 -20.43 18.38
CA VAL A 429 -7.63 -19.34 18.74
C VAL A 429 -6.22 -19.66 18.25
N ASP A 430 -5.73 -20.89 18.48
CA ASP A 430 -4.42 -21.32 17.96
C ASP A 430 -4.35 -21.24 16.43
N TYR A 431 -5.44 -21.59 15.74
CA TYR A 431 -5.51 -21.51 14.29
C TYR A 431 -5.49 -20.05 13.80
N LEU A 432 -6.27 -19.15 14.41
CA LEU A 432 -6.27 -17.72 14.04
C LEU A 432 -4.91 -17.08 14.31
N SER A 433 -4.27 -17.37 15.44
CA SER A 433 -2.90 -16.93 15.70
C SER A 433 -1.90 -17.53 14.70
N HIS A 434 -2.08 -18.78 14.27
CA HIS A 434 -1.24 -19.36 13.22
C HIS A 434 -1.40 -18.60 11.90
N VAL A 435 -2.64 -18.32 11.48
CA VAL A 435 -2.93 -17.53 10.27
C VAL A 435 -2.26 -16.16 10.37
N GLU A 436 -2.53 -15.40 11.43
CA GLU A 436 -1.97 -14.07 11.67
C GLU A 436 -0.44 -14.04 11.53
N LEU A 437 0.26 -14.99 12.16
CA LEU A 437 1.71 -15.00 12.19
C LEU A 437 2.36 -15.63 10.94
N SER A 438 1.63 -16.50 10.23
CA SER A 438 2.16 -17.23 9.06
C SER A 438 1.88 -16.55 7.73
N VAL A 439 1.08 -15.47 7.73
CA VAL A 439 0.87 -14.64 6.55
C VAL A 439 2.21 -14.20 5.97
N GLY A 440 2.35 -14.32 4.65
CA GLY A 440 3.36 -13.62 3.86
C GLY A 440 2.65 -12.56 3.02
N SER A 441 3.37 -11.50 2.63
CA SER A 441 2.82 -10.50 1.72
C SER A 441 3.46 -10.64 0.34
N ASP A 442 2.64 -11.08 -0.62
CA ASP A 442 2.94 -11.08 -2.05
C ASP A 442 2.33 -9.83 -2.72
N GLY A 443 2.43 -8.66 -2.09
CA GLY A 443 1.77 -7.44 -2.57
C GLY A 443 0.24 -7.55 -2.54
N VAL A 444 -0.43 -6.41 -2.77
CA VAL A 444 -1.84 -6.13 -2.39
C VAL A 444 -2.78 -7.34 -2.46
N THR A 445 -3.35 -7.63 -1.30
CA THR A 445 -4.48 -8.52 -1.06
C THR A 445 -5.52 -8.37 -2.17
N ALA A 446 -5.73 -9.46 -2.89
CA ALA A 446 -6.68 -9.57 -3.98
C ALA A 446 -8.10 -9.27 -3.48
N ALA A 447 -8.59 -8.05 -3.73
CA ALA A 447 -10.00 -7.76 -3.56
C ALA A 447 -10.70 -7.23 -4.82
N THR A 448 -10.02 -6.67 -5.84
CA THR A 448 -10.78 -5.93 -6.88
C THR A 448 -10.35 -5.97 -8.35
N GLN A 449 -9.35 -6.74 -8.82
CA GLN A 449 -9.15 -6.87 -10.29
C GLN A 449 -8.91 -8.31 -10.79
N PRO A 450 -9.85 -8.87 -11.57
CA PRO A 450 -9.76 -10.23 -12.12
C PRO A 450 -9.10 -10.32 -13.53
N THR A 451 -8.77 -9.21 -14.20
CA THR A 451 -8.47 -9.27 -15.65
C THR A 451 -7.00 -9.36 -16.01
N GLN A 452 -6.08 -8.88 -15.17
CA GLN A 452 -4.65 -9.16 -15.25
C GLN A 452 -4.13 -9.19 -13.82
N GLY A 453 -3.79 -10.37 -13.31
CA GLY A 453 -3.32 -10.50 -11.92
C GLY A 453 -2.20 -9.48 -11.67
N PRO A 454 -2.28 -8.64 -10.62
CA PRO A 454 -1.27 -7.63 -10.37
C PRO A 454 0.08 -8.33 -10.22
N LYS A 455 1.07 -7.87 -10.97
CA LYS A 455 2.46 -8.25 -10.72
C LYS A 455 2.79 -7.84 -9.29
N VAL A 456 3.29 -8.78 -8.50
CA VAL A 456 3.71 -8.54 -7.12
C VAL A 456 4.82 -7.49 -7.11
N LEU A 457 4.49 -6.25 -6.73
CA LEU A 457 5.40 -5.10 -6.82
C LEU A 457 6.34 -4.98 -5.62
N PHE A 458 6.01 -5.63 -4.50
CA PHE A 458 6.90 -5.78 -3.36
C PHE A 458 6.67 -7.13 -2.68
N LYS A 459 7.73 -7.65 -2.07
CA LYS A 459 7.78 -9.00 -1.52
C LYS A 459 8.23 -8.91 -0.06
N ILE A 460 7.39 -9.36 0.88
CA ILE A 460 7.72 -9.41 2.32
C ILE A 460 7.56 -10.84 2.83
N GLY A 461 8.62 -11.36 3.44
CA GLY A 461 8.57 -12.66 4.11
C GLY A 461 7.66 -12.65 5.32
N SER A 462 7.30 -13.84 5.79
CA SER A 462 6.46 -13.99 6.98
C SER A 462 7.16 -13.53 8.27
N GLU A 463 6.37 -13.38 9.33
CA GLU A 463 6.83 -12.87 10.62
C GLU A 463 7.93 -13.76 11.22
N CYS A 464 7.94 -15.05 10.89
CA CYS A 464 8.95 -15.98 11.39
C CYS A 464 10.37 -15.60 11.00
N VAL A 465 10.59 -14.92 9.88
CA VAL A 465 11.92 -14.43 9.46
C VAL A 465 12.05 -12.94 9.74
N LEU A 466 11.01 -12.16 9.48
CA LEU A 466 11.07 -10.71 9.57
C LEU A 466 11.15 -10.21 11.02
N GLY A 467 10.47 -10.86 11.97
CA GLY A 467 10.58 -10.57 13.41
C GLY A 467 12.02 -10.67 13.92
N PRO A 468 12.69 -11.83 13.74
CA PRO A 468 14.11 -11.97 14.05
C PRO A 468 15.02 -11.02 13.28
N THR A 469 14.68 -10.69 12.04
CA THR A 469 15.45 -9.73 11.24
C THR A 469 15.41 -8.35 11.89
N ALA A 470 14.21 -7.86 12.22
CA ALA A 470 14.04 -6.59 12.91
C ALA A 470 14.78 -6.59 14.27
N LEU A 471 14.69 -7.68 15.05
CA LEU A 471 15.34 -7.76 16.35
C LEU A 471 16.87 -7.76 16.21
N ALA A 472 17.43 -8.60 15.33
CA ALA A 472 18.86 -8.64 15.07
C ALA A 472 19.36 -7.27 14.62
N ARG A 473 18.61 -6.57 13.76
CA ARG A 473 18.95 -5.24 13.29
C ARG A 473 18.92 -4.16 14.38
N LEU A 474 17.93 -4.17 15.28
CA LEU A 474 17.91 -3.27 16.45
C LEU A 474 19.14 -3.52 17.36
N LEU A 475 19.45 -4.80 17.61
CA LEU A 475 20.64 -5.19 18.38
C LEU A 475 21.94 -4.76 17.68
N VAL A 476 22.02 -4.82 16.34
CA VAL A 476 23.15 -4.30 15.57
C VAL A 476 23.36 -2.81 15.84
N VAL A 477 22.31 -1.99 15.80
CA VAL A 477 22.43 -0.55 16.05
C VAL A 477 22.94 -0.29 17.47
N LEU A 478 22.41 -1.00 18.48
CA LEU A 478 22.87 -0.88 19.86
C LEU A 478 24.32 -1.31 20.04
N ALA A 479 24.75 -2.40 19.39
CA ALA A 479 26.13 -2.88 19.44
C ALA A 479 27.08 -1.92 18.71
N GLN A 480 26.70 -1.44 17.52
CA GLN A 480 27.47 -0.46 16.75
C GLN A 480 27.74 0.82 17.54
N ARG A 481 26.78 1.26 18.37
CA ARG A 481 26.90 2.43 19.25
C ARG A 481 27.57 2.13 20.59
N LYS A 482 27.99 0.88 20.83
CA LYS A 482 28.48 0.39 22.13
C LYS A 482 27.49 0.62 23.29
N ALA A 483 26.20 0.76 22.98
CA ALA A 483 25.15 0.97 23.96
C ALA A 483 24.75 -0.34 24.64
N LEU A 484 24.80 -1.45 23.89
CA LEU A 484 24.31 -2.76 24.33
C LEU A 484 24.90 -3.23 25.67
N GLU A 485 26.20 -3.04 25.87
CA GLU A 485 26.91 -3.45 27.10
C GLU A 485 26.48 -2.65 28.33
N THR A 486 26.04 -1.40 28.13
CA THR A 486 25.69 -0.49 29.22
C THR A 486 24.27 -0.70 29.75
N ILE A 487 23.38 -1.30 28.95
CA ILE A 487 21.95 -1.44 29.24
C ILE A 487 21.69 -2.21 30.54
N GLN A 488 22.45 -3.29 30.77
CA GLN A 488 22.30 -4.11 31.97
C GLN A 488 22.62 -3.33 33.27
N GLY A 489 23.43 -2.26 33.17
CA GLY A 489 23.78 -1.40 34.30
C GLY A 489 22.79 -0.25 34.57
N LEU A 490 21.79 -0.04 33.70
CA LEU A 490 20.83 1.04 33.85
C LEU A 490 19.95 0.84 35.11
N LYS A 491 19.81 1.90 35.92
CA LYS A 491 18.96 1.89 37.13
C LYS A 491 17.65 2.66 36.97
N LYS A 492 17.53 3.46 35.91
CA LYS A 492 16.38 4.31 35.61
C LYS A 492 16.06 4.22 34.12
N LEU A 493 14.80 4.44 33.76
CA LEU A 493 14.39 4.51 32.37
C LEU A 493 15.15 5.65 31.67
N PRO A 494 15.77 5.40 30.51
CA PRO A 494 16.25 6.45 29.63
C PRO A 494 15.15 7.46 29.27
N ASN A 495 15.53 8.73 29.19
CA ASN A 495 14.62 9.79 28.75
C ASN A 495 14.21 9.55 27.29
N GLY A 496 12.92 9.74 26.98
CA GLY A 496 12.39 9.56 25.63
C GLY A 496 12.03 8.12 25.25
N LEU A 497 12.01 7.19 26.21
CA LEU A 497 11.38 5.88 26.00
C LEU A 497 9.87 6.01 25.81
N SER A 498 9.32 5.14 24.97
CA SER A 498 7.88 4.98 24.81
C SER A 498 7.18 4.67 26.12
N SER A 499 5.94 5.15 26.24
CA SER A 499 5.05 4.83 27.36
C SER A 499 4.75 3.32 27.48
N TYR A 500 4.88 2.56 26.38
CA TYR A 500 4.68 1.11 26.34
C TYR A 500 5.94 0.29 26.68
N THR A 501 7.07 0.97 26.94
CA THR A 501 8.38 0.36 27.18
C THR A 501 8.81 0.51 28.62
N SER A 502 9.20 -0.60 29.25
CA SER A 502 9.76 -0.61 30.60
C SER A 502 11.25 -0.94 30.55
N LEU A 503 12.02 -0.40 31.50
CA LEU A 503 13.45 -0.74 31.62
C LEU A 503 13.66 -2.25 31.78
N HIS A 504 12.77 -2.92 32.52
CA HIS A 504 12.83 -4.36 32.69
C HIS A 504 12.73 -5.11 31.35
N HIS A 505 11.83 -4.70 30.45
CA HIS A 505 11.75 -5.29 29.11
C HIS A 505 13.05 -5.10 28.34
N VAL A 506 13.60 -3.89 28.34
CA VAL A 506 14.85 -3.56 27.62
C VAL A 506 16.01 -4.41 28.16
N GLN A 507 16.17 -4.49 29.49
CA GLN A 507 17.20 -5.30 30.14
C GLN A 507 17.02 -6.79 29.87
N GLN A 508 15.80 -7.31 29.95
CA GLN A 508 15.52 -8.72 29.68
C GLN A 508 15.89 -9.09 28.24
N ILE A 509 15.46 -8.30 27.26
CA ILE A 509 15.67 -8.59 25.83
C ILE A 509 17.16 -8.51 25.47
N THR A 510 17.88 -7.55 26.04
CA THR A 510 19.31 -7.32 25.79
C THR A 510 20.24 -8.14 26.68
N HIS A 511 19.71 -8.99 27.56
CA HIS A 511 20.53 -9.82 28.43
C HIS A 511 21.36 -10.82 27.60
N PRO A 512 22.68 -11.00 27.87
CA PRO A 512 23.54 -11.85 27.04
C PRO A 512 23.01 -13.26 26.81
N ALA A 513 22.45 -13.91 27.83
CA ALA A 513 21.85 -15.24 27.71
C ALA A 513 20.61 -15.27 26.79
N VAL A 514 19.81 -14.20 26.78
CA VAL A 514 18.64 -14.07 25.90
C VAL A 514 19.09 -13.85 24.46
N ILE A 515 20.11 -13.01 24.26
CA ILE A 515 20.74 -12.79 22.94
C ILE A 515 21.31 -14.11 22.39
N GLN A 516 22.08 -14.86 23.18
CA GLN A 516 22.65 -16.14 22.74
C GLN A 516 21.56 -17.12 22.28
N ARG A 517 20.48 -17.25 23.07
CA ARG A 517 19.35 -18.12 22.71
C ARG A 517 18.65 -17.62 21.45
N PHE A 518 18.43 -16.32 21.34
CA PHE A 518 17.83 -15.70 20.16
C PHE A 518 18.64 -15.99 18.90
N LEU A 519 19.96 -15.77 18.93
CA LEU A 519 20.83 -15.97 17.76
C LEU A 519 20.81 -17.41 17.25
N THR A 520 20.84 -18.40 18.15
CA THR A 520 20.72 -19.81 17.77
C THR A 520 19.38 -20.08 17.06
N ILE A 521 18.27 -19.60 17.63
CA ILE A 521 16.94 -19.78 17.04
C ILE A 521 16.82 -19.02 15.69
N ALA A 522 17.41 -17.83 15.59
CA ALA A 522 17.40 -17.03 14.37
C ALA A 522 18.17 -17.75 13.25
N LEU A 523 19.32 -18.35 13.57
CA LEU A 523 20.08 -19.15 12.61
C LEU A 523 19.32 -20.40 12.16
N GLU A 524 18.64 -21.10 13.06
CA GLU A 524 17.73 -22.22 12.70
C GLU A 524 16.63 -21.77 11.72
N ARG A 525 16.11 -20.55 11.88
CA ARG A 525 15.12 -19.96 10.96
C ARG A 525 15.70 -19.59 9.61
N VAL A 526 16.96 -19.16 9.54
CA VAL A 526 17.68 -18.97 8.27
C VAL A 526 17.69 -20.31 7.51
N PHE A 527 18.13 -21.40 8.15
CA PHE A 527 18.15 -22.73 7.52
C PHE A 527 16.74 -23.17 7.06
N ALA A 528 15.74 -23.05 7.93
CA ALA A 528 14.37 -23.45 7.62
C ALA A 528 13.78 -22.62 6.46
N SER A 529 14.04 -21.31 6.42
CA SER A 529 13.58 -20.43 5.35
C SER A 529 14.27 -20.74 4.02
N THR A 530 15.59 -20.99 4.02
CA THR A 530 16.31 -21.46 2.83
C THR A 530 15.72 -22.78 2.32
N GLU A 531 15.39 -23.72 3.20
CA GLU A 531 14.80 -25.00 2.82
C GLU A 531 13.38 -24.85 2.26
N ASN A 532 12.55 -24.00 2.86
CA ASN A 532 11.24 -23.65 2.31
C ASN A 532 11.37 -23.05 0.90
N GLY A 533 12.37 -22.20 0.67
CA GLY A 533 12.70 -21.69 -0.66
C GLY A 533 13.02 -22.81 -1.67
N ARG A 534 13.80 -23.82 -1.27
CA ARG A 534 14.10 -25.00 -2.11
C ARG A 534 12.85 -25.82 -2.44
N ASN A 535 11.96 -25.99 -1.47
CA ASN A 535 10.69 -26.68 -1.65
C ASN A 535 9.81 -25.94 -2.68
N HIS A 536 9.67 -24.62 -2.55
CA HIS A 536 8.94 -23.80 -3.53
C HIS A 536 9.58 -23.83 -4.92
N PHE A 537 10.91 -23.75 -5.00
CA PHE A 537 11.63 -23.81 -6.27
C PHE A 537 11.39 -25.14 -7.00
N THR A 538 11.42 -26.26 -6.27
CA THR A 538 11.14 -27.60 -6.82
C THR A 538 9.71 -27.72 -7.34
N GLN A 539 8.75 -27.06 -6.66
CA GLN A 539 7.36 -26.93 -7.10
C GLN A 539 7.15 -25.92 -8.24
N ARG A 540 8.22 -25.35 -8.81
CA ARG A 540 8.20 -24.29 -9.84
C ARG A 540 7.49 -23.01 -9.39
N ARG A 541 7.39 -22.77 -8.07
CA ARG A 541 6.86 -21.54 -7.46
C ARG A 541 8.01 -20.55 -7.24
N TYR A 542 8.55 -20.01 -8.33
CA TYR A 542 9.78 -19.21 -8.29
C TYR A 542 9.66 -17.91 -7.50
N GLY A 543 8.51 -17.23 -7.55
CA GLY A 543 8.25 -16.02 -6.75
C GLY A 543 8.39 -16.31 -5.24
N PRO A 544 7.55 -17.17 -4.65
CA PRO A 544 7.66 -17.55 -3.24
C PRO A 544 9.04 -18.11 -2.85
N ALA A 545 9.69 -18.85 -3.76
CA ALA A 545 11.05 -19.33 -3.55
C ALA A 545 12.04 -18.17 -3.38
N GLN A 546 12.01 -17.21 -4.29
CA GLN A 546 12.86 -16.01 -4.25
C GLN A 546 12.65 -15.23 -2.95
N ILE A 547 11.40 -15.04 -2.50
CA ILE A 547 11.09 -14.35 -1.23
C ILE A 547 11.74 -15.05 -0.05
N SER A 548 11.57 -16.38 0.02
CA SER A 548 12.17 -17.18 1.09
C SER A 548 13.69 -17.05 1.10
N PHE A 549 14.32 -17.12 -0.06
CA PHE A 549 15.77 -16.94 -0.18
C PHE A 549 16.24 -15.52 0.18
N THR A 550 15.55 -14.47 -0.27
CA THR A 550 15.97 -13.09 0.04
C THR A 550 15.76 -12.75 1.51
N CYS A 551 14.69 -13.24 2.15
CA CYS A 551 14.46 -13.03 3.58
C CYS A 551 15.48 -13.82 4.43
N SER A 552 15.80 -15.05 4.03
CA SER A 552 16.87 -15.84 4.65
C SER A 552 18.22 -15.12 4.57
N ALA A 553 18.55 -14.58 3.39
CA ALA A 553 19.76 -13.79 3.19
C ALA A 553 19.80 -12.51 4.04
N GLU A 554 18.69 -11.77 4.13
CA GLU A 554 18.60 -10.56 4.96
C GLU A 554 18.84 -10.87 6.45
N LEU A 555 18.19 -11.92 6.98
CA LEU A 555 18.39 -12.34 8.36
C LEU A 555 19.83 -12.78 8.60
N ALA A 556 20.40 -13.61 7.72
CA ALA A 556 21.78 -14.06 7.83
C ALA A 556 22.77 -12.88 7.81
N ALA A 557 22.54 -11.88 6.96
CA ALA A 557 23.35 -10.67 6.92
C ALA A 557 23.23 -9.85 8.23
N ALA A 558 22.04 -9.77 8.83
CA ALA A 558 21.83 -9.11 10.11
C ALA A 558 22.58 -9.81 11.26
N LEU A 559 22.58 -11.16 11.29
CA LEU A 559 23.32 -11.94 12.30
C LEU A 559 24.84 -11.74 12.17
N LEU A 560 25.37 -11.74 10.95
CA LEU A 560 26.80 -11.49 10.70
C LEU A 560 27.20 -10.06 11.06
N ALA A 561 26.35 -9.08 10.77
CA ALA A 561 26.59 -7.70 11.16
C ALA A 561 26.60 -7.56 12.69
N PHE A 562 25.70 -8.25 13.39
CA PHE A 562 25.66 -8.22 14.86
C PHE A 562 26.96 -8.75 15.44
N ASP A 563 27.40 -9.94 15.00
CA ASP A 563 28.64 -10.54 15.46
C ASP A 563 29.86 -9.63 15.23
N ALA A 564 29.94 -9.01 14.03
CA ALA A 564 31.00 -8.07 13.69
C ALA A 564 31.02 -6.84 14.61
N HIS A 565 29.87 -6.27 14.96
CA HIS A 565 29.77 -5.12 15.87
C HIS A 565 29.92 -5.49 17.35
N THR A 566 29.90 -6.78 17.68
CA THR A 566 30.22 -7.31 19.01
C THR A 566 31.62 -7.92 19.09
N GLU A 567 32.47 -7.64 18.11
CA GLU A 567 33.87 -8.10 18.06
C GLU A 567 34.02 -9.64 18.17
N GLY A 568 33.03 -10.38 17.65
CA GLY A 568 33.04 -11.85 17.65
C GLY A 568 32.56 -12.52 18.94
N HIS A 569 31.99 -11.76 19.90
CA HIS A 569 31.50 -12.34 21.16
C HIS A 569 30.43 -13.43 20.96
N TYR A 570 29.73 -13.39 19.82
CA TYR A 570 28.66 -14.32 19.48
C TYR A 570 28.97 -15.22 18.27
N SER A 571 30.24 -15.32 17.85
CA SER A 571 30.63 -16.04 16.63
C SER A 571 30.24 -17.53 16.67
N ASN A 572 30.16 -18.13 17.87
CA ASN A 572 29.72 -19.51 18.02
C ASN A 572 28.24 -19.69 17.70
N GLN A 573 27.38 -18.75 18.10
CA GLN A 573 25.94 -18.80 17.87
C GLN A 573 25.56 -18.50 16.42
N VAL A 574 26.36 -17.69 15.71
CA VAL A 574 26.12 -17.33 14.30
C VAL A 574 26.93 -18.18 13.31
N ARG A 575 27.65 -19.20 13.78
CA ARG A 575 28.49 -20.06 12.93
C ARG A 575 27.66 -20.70 11.83
N GLY A 576 28.05 -20.49 10.57
CA GLY A 576 27.32 -20.98 9.39
C GLY A 576 26.34 -19.97 8.79
N ALA A 577 26.05 -18.84 9.45
CA ALA A 577 25.23 -17.77 8.86
C ALA A 577 25.81 -17.27 7.53
N ARG A 578 27.15 -17.19 7.40
CA ARG A 578 27.80 -16.77 6.15
C ARG A 578 27.61 -17.78 5.02
N LYS A 579 27.70 -19.07 5.34
CA LYS A 579 27.41 -20.15 4.38
C LYS A 579 25.98 -20.06 3.87
N GLU A 580 25.01 -19.91 4.76
CA GLU A 580 23.62 -19.79 4.37
C GLU A 580 23.32 -18.49 3.60
N LEU A 581 23.96 -17.37 3.95
CA LEU A 581 23.87 -16.13 3.18
C LEU A 581 24.26 -16.36 1.70
N VAL A 582 25.39 -17.01 1.46
CA VAL A 582 25.87 -17.31 0.10
C VAL A 582 24.91 -18.25 -0.64
N ILE A 583 24.44 -19.31 0.03
CA ILE A 583 23.52 -20.30 -0.57
C ILE A 583 22.17 -19.63 -0.90
N ALA A 584 21.62 -18.86 0.02
CA ALA A 584 20.35 -18.17 -0.15
C ALA A 584 20.42 -17.18 -1.32
N LEU A 585 21.44 -16.31 -1.38
CA LEU A 585 21.63 -15.38 -2.51
C LEU A 585 21.84 -16.11 -3.84
N SER A 586 22.61 -17.20 -3.85
CA SER A 586 22.79 -18.05 -5.02
C SER A 586 21.47 -18.59 -5.55
N ASN A 587 20.62 -19.10 -4.66
CA ASN A 587 19.32 -19.66 -5.02
C ASN A 587 18.30 -18.58 -5.39
N ALA A 588 18.33 -17.41 -4.75
CA ALA A 588 17.55 -16.24 -5.14
C ALA A 588 17.89 -15.82 -6.58
N SER A 589 19.17 -15.80 -6.95
CA SER A 589 19.61 -15.53 -8.32
C SER A 589 19.05 -16.55 -9.32
N ALA A 590 19.01 -17.83 -8.96
CA ALA A 590 18.40 -18.87 -9.79
C ALA A 590 16.89 -18.66 -9.97
N ALA A 591 16.17 -18.36 -8.89
CA ALA A 591 14.74 -18.10 -8.91
C ALA A 591 14.38 -16.85 -9.74
N ALA A 592 15.21 -15.80 -9.66
CA ALA A 592 15.06 -14.59 -10.47
C ALA A 592 15.29 -14.87 -11.97
N LEU A 593 16.31 -15.65 -12.33
CA LEU A 593 16.52 -16.08 -13.73
C LEU A 593 15.32 -16.86 -14.28
N SER A 594 14.77 -17.79 -13.49
CA SER A 594 13.57 -18.54 -13.88
C SER A 594 12.35 -17.65 -14.09
N GLN A 595 12.30 -16.47 -13.48
CA GLN A 595 11.25 -15.45 -13.67
C GLN A 595 11.60 -14.40 -14.73
N LYS A 596 12.78 -14.48 -15.37
CA LYS A 596 13.30 -13.47 -16.31
C LYS A 596 13.50 -12.08 -15.65
N GLU A 597 13.71 -12.06 -14.34
CA GLU A 597 14.09 -10.89 -13.55
C GLU A 597 15.63 -10.76 -13.58
N TYR A 598 16.18 -10.34 -14.72
CA TYR A 598 17.62 -10.41 -14.98
C TYR A 598 18.46 -9.49 -14.09
N LEU A 599 17.94 -8.31 -13.74
CA LEU A 599 18.65 -7.36 -12.86
C LEU A 599 18.77 -7.93 -11.44
N GLU A 600 17.68 -8.49 -10.91
CA GLU A 600 17.63 -9.18 -9.63
C GLU A 600 18.58 -10.38 -9.62
N ALA A 601 18.55 -11.19 -10.69
CA ALA A 601 19.44 -12.33 -10.85
C ALA A 601 20.93 -11.94 -10.79
N GLU A 602 21.32 -10.88 -11.50
CA GLU A 602 22.67 -10.34 -11.48
C GLU A 602 23.04 -9.87 -10.07
N CYS A 603 22.20 -9.03 -9.45
CA CYS A 603 22.50 -8.45 -8.14
C CYS A 603 22.65 -9.50 -7.04
N PHE A 604 21.74 -10.48 -6.99
CA PHE A 604 21.82 -11.57 -6.01
C PHE A 604 23.05 -12.45 -6.25
N GLY A 605 23.38 -12.74 -7.51
CA GLY A 605 24.56 -13.52 -7.86
C GLY A 605 25.87 -12.83 -7.48
N LEU A 606 25.98 -11.52 -7.74
CA LEU A 606 27.13 -10.71 -7.34
C LEU A 606 27.24 -10.60 -5.81
N GLY A 607 26.11 -10.45 -5.10
CA GLY A 607 26.08 -10.47 -3.64
C GLY A 607 26.58 -11.80 -3.06
N ALA A 608 26.20 -12.92 -3.66
CA ALA A 608 26.69 -14.24 -3.26
C ALA A 608 28.21 -14.37 -3.44
N ILE A 609 28.76 -13.87 -4.55
CA ILE A 609 30.20 -13.89 -4.83
C ILE A 609 30.95 -13.05 -3.80
N THR A 610 30.53 -11.81 -3.54
CA THR A 610 31.17 -10.93 -2.56
C THR A 610 31.08 -11.46 -1.14
N ALA A 611 29.95 -12.07 -0.75
CA ALA A 611 29.82 -12.73 0.54
C ALA A 611 30.79 -13.93 0.68
N ALA A 612 31.07 -14.63 -0.43
CA ALA A 612 32.01 -15.75 -0.47
C ALA A 612 33.49 -15.32 -0.46
N GLU A 613 33.84 -14.12 -0.90
CA GLU A 613 35.23 -13.61 -0.85
C GLU A 613 35.76 -13.49 0.58
N LYS A 614 34.88 -13.20 1.54
CA LYS A 614 35.22 -13.09 2.96
C LYS A 614 35.08 -14.42 3.70
N PHE A 615 34.94 -15.55 3.01
CA PHE A 615 34.55 -16.81 3.65
C PHE A 615 35.69 -17.45 4.47
N PRO A 616 35.51 -17.76 5.76
CA PRO A 616 36.50 -18.51 6.54
C PRO A 616 36.60 -19.95 6.02
N ALA A 617 37.82 -20.43 5.76
CA ALA A 617 38.05 -21.79 5.26
C ALA A 617 37.41 -22.88 6.15
N SER A 618 37.26 -22.61 7.44
CA SER A 618 36.66 -23.49 8.45
C SER A 618 35.17 -23.79 8.27
N GLU A 619 34.42 -22.99 7.49
CA GLU A 619 32.96 -23.17 7.33
C GLU A 619 32.57 -24.04 6.13
N GLY A 620 33.53 -24.49 5.31
CA GLY A 620 33.32 -25.51 4.26
C GLY A 620 32.26 -25.16 3.22
N LEU A 621 32.41 -24.02 2.52
CA LEU A 621 31.61 -23.70 1.34
C LEU A 621 32.11 -24.50 0.14
N ASP A 622 31.20 -25.21 -0.54
CA ASP A 622 31.51 -25.89 -1.80
C ASP A 622 31.91 -24.87 -2.88
N PRO A 623 33.14 -24.95 -3.44
CA PRO A 623 33.59 -24.05 -4.52
C PRO A 623 32.64 -24.04 -5.73
N GLY A 624 31.92 -25.15 -5.97
CA GLY A 624 30.92 -25.26 -7.03
C GLY A 624 29.76 -24.27 -6.89
N VAL A 625 29.46 -23.77 -5.68
CA VAL A 625 28.43 -22.74 -5.45
C VAL A 625 28.86 -21.42 -6.07
N VAL A 626 30.12 -21.00 -5.86
CA VAL A 626 30.66 -19.75 -6.40
C VAL A 626 30.71 -19.80 -7.92
N GLU A 627 31.14 -20.92 -8.50
CA GLU A 627 31.17 -21.11 -9.96
C GLU A 627 29.75 -21.13 -10.57
N LYS A 628 28.76 -21.68 -9.88
CA LYS A 628 27.35 -21.56 -10.29
C LYS A 628 26.90 -20.09 -10.29
N CYS A 629 27.24 -19.31 -9.26
CA CYS A 629 26.89 -17.89 -9.19
C CYS A 629 27.52 -17.10 -10.35
N LYS A 630 28.81 -17.30 -10.63
CA LYS A 630 29.51 -16.64 -11.76
C LYS A 630 28.82 -16.92 -13.10
N ARG A 631 28.38 -18.16 -13.34
CA ARG A 631 27.64 -18.52 -14.57
C ARG A 631 26.29 -17.79 -14.65
N ARG A 632 25.53 -17.75 -13.56
CA ARG A 632 24.23 -17.06 -13.49
C ARG A 632 24.36 -15.55 -13.71
N VAL A 633 25.37 -14.91 -13.12
CA VAL A 633 25.68 -13.50 -13.36
C VAL A 633 25.98 -13.24 -14.84
N LYS A 634 26.84 -14.06 -15.46
CA LYS A 634 27.14 -13.95 -16.89
C LYS A 634 25.90 -14.13 -17.77
N GLU A 635 24.99 -15.04 -17.40
CA GLU A 635 23.73 -15.24 -18.11
C GLU A 635 22.81 -14.02 -18.00
N ALA A 636 22.60 -13.51 -16.78
CA ALA A 636 21.80 -12.32 -16.53
C ALA A 636 22.34 -11.09 -17.30
N GLN A 637 23.65 -10.88 -17.29
CA GLN A 637 24.31 -9.75 -17.95
C GLN A 637 24.10 -9.69 -19.46
N LYS A 638 23.89 -10.84 -20.12
CA LYS A 638 23.55 -10.87 -21.55
C LYS A 638 22.25 -10.10 -21.81
N PHE A 639 21.23 -10.33 -20.98
CA PHE A 639 19.90 -9.73 -21.16
C PHE A 639 19.76 -8.32 -20.59
N VAL A 640 20.55 -7.96 -19.57
CA VAL A 640 20.55 -6.60 -19.01
C VAL A 640 21.17 -5.61 -19.99
N ARG A 641 22.24 -5.99 -20.69
CA ARG A 641 22.94 -5.12 -21.67
C ARG A 641 22.14 -4.87 -22.94
N ASP A 642 21.29 -5.81 -23.35
CA ASP A 642 20.45 -5.67 -24.55
C ASP A 642 19.24 -4.73 -24.32
N ARG A 643 19.00 -4.26 -23.09
CA ARG A 643 17.88 -3.39 -22.70
C ARG A 643 18.27 -1.93 -22.40
N HIS A 644 19.56 -1.63 -22.39
CA HIS A 644 20.11 -0.28 -22.28
C HIS A 644 20.74 0.12 -23.61
#